data_AF-A0AAP4D337-F1
#
_entry.id   AF-A0AAP4D337-F1
#
_cell.length_a   1.000
_cell.length_b   1.000
_cell.length_c   1.000
_cell.angle_alpha   90.00
_cell.angle_beta   90.00
_cell.angle_gamma   90.00
#
_symmetry.space_group_name_H-M   'P 1'
#
loop_
_entity.id
_entity.type
_entity.pdbx_description
1 polymer ?
#
loop_
_entity_poly.entity_id
_entity_poly.type
_entity_poly.pdbx_seq_one_letter_code
_entity_poly.pdbx_strand_id
1 'polypeptide(L)'
;MSVLPKIVWPIPSNSRGSEFKNQEEILSHVGGESTGQYMIGRSGMWHGGIHITEATTPWCALSGRSPLEALDFPVPFKGEQAVRCMADGEVVAYRVCKDYLTLAWESGPLSFSGSFVLVKHFIQPGEKESSGLHFYTLYMHLAPYSAYEAEAENQWVIQDTLRAYSEMDWLTAKLTSDKTSPQIAGHMPKGARVEWDPADSNLKTTGNNKREYGLVTLKGLPEKNSSTLTPGQRYWVVVDNNNIKPASGAGPSWWRHLLPPAKEVMVFDKTVSLSSPFAIKAGDPIGHMGYYQAPKDGGYEARYQVHIECTSMDDNLEKFLTNPEKVGEKNPLWLKYSPGLALFTKDVAKGTFAKGSTSTTRTGILPLSKVTSETDSSTKQEYWQLRPENAYVPKGQAEPQLLSQYDLAKLGFKTETSEPTSFDYLDGKNQPVGFFRSLINSLYEAATGDTRTSHALVKHNYQRLLDKIDSGSDRYSPMEYWRALHNPDYRDTIQKTIVKHPSDWYFKKSDAIWQPFLNALKKDAPEWKKYSEDFIDKMAWMQDLTSEKLGPSLWHMHPIMFLGMMKLNSKIKYIYTDYKLTLQEMLKKQLTVLNMYGNDPISPASRERVVGEYINPEKYEDKEGGGIFQFLVIKGYMGVPEEQLKAFLSGKGTLSGQEKTFIEAAKKYDINECYLAAHAVVETGNGSSRGMGGGRTFNYKNQGERKVYNMYGIGAVDNNATLGGLGTAYYKGWFTPELAIDGGAQYISANFVNSAKHKFQNTLYKMKWNPEAPASHEYASSVNWANEISKNIRKICGHDLSVISSDIVFDIPRYKE
;
A
#
# COMPACT_ATOMS: atom_id res chain seq x y z
N MET A 1 -4.90 -5.09 -24.07
CA MET A 1 -4.53 -3.97 -23.18
C MET A 1 -4.23 -4.53 -21.82
N SER A 2 -3.02 -4.27 -21.32
CA SER A 2 -2.60 -4.61 -19.96
C SER A 2 -3.58 -4.08 -18.90
N VAL A 3 -3.87 -4.90 -17.90
CA VAL A 3 -4.70 -4.59 -16.72
C VAL A 3 -3.92 -4.95 -15.47
N LEU A 4 -3.40 -3.95 -14.77
CA LEU A 4 -2.65 -4.14 -13.53
C LEU A 4 -3.45 -3.57 -12.35
N PRO A 5 -4.18 -4.40 -11.59
CA PRO A 5 -4.88 -3.92 -10.41
C PRO A 5 -3.86 -3.38 -9.40
N LYS A 6 -4.21 -2.31 -8.69
CA LYS A 6 -3.44 -1.92 -7.51
C LYS A 6 -3.50 -3.08 -6.51
N ILE A 7 -2.39 -3.36 -5.83
CA ILE A 7 -2.31 -4.39 -4.78
C ILE A 7 -1.78 -3.77 -3.49
N VAL A 8 -2.42 -4.05 -2.37
CA VAL A 8 -2.02 -3.66 -1.01
C VAL A 8 -2.12 -4.85 -0.07
N TRP A 9 -1.57 -4.69 1.13
CA TRP A 9 -1.68 -5.71 2.16
C TRP A 9 -3.07 -5.71 2.82
N PRO A 10 -3.60 -6.88 3.24
CA PRO A 10 -4.96 -6.98 3.79
C PRO A 10 -5.14 -6.22 5.12
N ILE A 11 -4.04 -5.90 5.82
CA ILE A 11 -4.04 -5.15 7.07
C ILE A 11 -2.90 -4.11 7.04
N PRO A 12 -3.04 -2.99 7.76
CA PRO A 12 -1.92 -2.08 8.01
C PRO A 12 -1.00 -2.63 9.12
N SER A 13 0.23 -2.12 9.18
CA SER A 13 1.26 -2.55 10.15
C SER A 13 1.09 -1.96 11.55
N ASN A 14 0.18 -1.00 11.73
CA ASN A 14 -0.16 -0.42 13.03
C ASN A 14 -1.52 0.30 13.00
N SER A 15 -1.97 0.73 14.19
CA SER A 15 -3.22 1.48 14.40
C SER A 15 -3.31 2.83 13.70
N ARG A 16 -2.20 3.38 13.18
CA ARG A 16 -2.18 4.62 12.40
C ARG A 16 -2.37 4.39 10.90
N GLY A 17 -2.56 3.14 10.48
CA GLY A 17 -2.77 2.81 9.06
C GLY A 17 -1.49 2.80 8.22
N SER A 18 -0.32 2.65 8.83
CA SER A 18 0.94 2.53 8.07
C SER A 18 1.01 1.23 7.27
N GLU A 19 1.72 1.22 6.15
CA GLU A 19 1.96 0.00 5.38
C GLU A 19 3.16 -0.81 5.90
N PHE A 20 3.15 -2.11 5.65
CA PHE A 20 4.36 -2.94 5.73
C PHE A 20 5.32 -2.56 4.61
N LYS A 21 6.62 -2.49 4.91
CA LYS A 21 7.65 -2.03 3.96
C LYS A 21 7.86 -2.98 2.80
N ASN A 22 7.65 -4.28 3.03
CA ASN A 22 7.83 -5.33 2.03
C ASN A 22 7.06 -6.60 2.43
N GLN A 23 7.05 -7.57 1.51
CA GLN A 23 6.36 -8.85 1.68
C GLN A 23 6.89 -9.68 2.86
N GLU A 24 8.20 -9.64 3.12
CA GLU A 24 8.81 -10.37 4.25
C GLU A 24 8.26 -9.90 5.60
N GLU A 25 8.11 -8.58 5.77
CA GLU A 25 7.64 -8.00 7.02
C GLU A 25 6.22 -8.47 7.37
N ILE A 26 5.31 -8.49 6.40
CA ILE A 26 3.95 -8.99 6.63
C ILE A 26 3.89 -10.52 6.75
N LEU A 27 4.70 -11.28 5.99
CA LEU A 27 4.77 -12.73 6.15
C LEU A 27 5.30 -13.13 7.53
N SER A 28 6.28 -12.38 8.05
CA SER A 28 6.78 -12.56 9.42
C SER A 28 5.73 -12.21 10.46
N HIS A 29 5.00 -11.11 10.25
CA HIS A 29 3.88 -10.69 11.10
C HIS A 29 2.79 -11.77 11.21
N VAL A 30 2.32 -12.28 10.07
CA VAL A 30 1.32 -13.36 10.03
C VAL A 30 1.90 -14.70 10.47
N GLY A 31 3.22 -14.90 10.33
CA GLY A 31 3.91 -16.07 10.88
C GLY A 31 3.85 -16.17 12.42
N GLY A 32 3.55 -15.06 13.10
CA GLY A 32 3.30 -15.03 14.54
C GLY A 32 1.91 -15.52 14.96
N GLU A 33 1.01 -15.78 14.02
CA GLU A 33 -0.34 -16.28 14.30
C GLU A 33 -0.32 -17.73 14.80
N SER A 34 -1.12 -18.01 15.84
CA SER A 34 -1.17 -19.33 16.48
C SER A 34 -2.04 -20.35 15.75
N THR A 35 -2.84 -19.89 14.76
CA THR A 35 -3.81 -20.71 14.01
C THR A 35 -3.89 -20.30 12.55
N GLY A 36 -4.47 -21.18 11.73
CA GLY A 36 -4.87 -20.87 10.35
C GLY A 36 -3.71 -20.52 9.43
N GLN A 37 -2.72 -21.41 9.35
CA GLN A 37 -1.65 -21.30 8.35
C GLN A 37 -2.01 -22.07 7.09
N TYR A 38 -1.80 -21.45 5.94
CA TYR A 38 -1.91 -22.10 4.64
C TYR A 38 -0.95 -23.29 4.56
N MET A 39 -1.50 -24.48 4.78
CA MET A 39 -2.28 -25.20 3.77
C MET A 39 -3.00 -26.37 4.46
N ILE A 40 -2.35 -26.91 5.50
CA ILE A 40 -2.91 -27.88 6.44
C ILE A 40 -2.89 -27.21 7.81
N GLY A 41 -4.07 -27.01 8.41
CA GLY A 41 -4.24 -26.38 9.71
C GLY A 41 -3.70 -27.23 10.85
N ARG A 42 -3.58 -26.63 12.04
CA ARG A 42 -3.07 -27.31 13.25
C ARG A 42 -3.91 -28.51 13.67
N SER A 43 -5.18 -28.56 13.27
CA SER A 43 -6.08 -29.71 13.44
C SER A 43 -5.76 -30.89 12.53
N GLY A 44 -4.86 -30.73 11.54
CA GLY A 44 -4.61 -31.73 10.50
C GLY A 44 -5.47 -31.57 9.26
N MET A 45 -6.44 -30.66 9.28
CA MET A 45 -7.40 -30.47 8.19
C MET A 45 -6.87 -29.55 7.09
N TRP A 46 -7.41 -29.68 5.88
CA TRP A 46 -7.27 -28.70 4.81
C TRP A 46 -7.54 -27.27 5.30
N HIS A 47 -6.74 -26.31 4.83
CA HIS A 47 -6.88 -24.89 5.13
C HIS A 47 -6.43 -24.07 3.92
N GLY A 48 -7.39 -23.58 3.12
CA GLY A 48 -7.13 -22.89 1.84
C GLY A 48 -6.61 -21.46 1.96
N GLY A 49 -6.52 -20.92 3.19
CA GLY A 49 -6.27 -19.51 3.45
C GLY A 49 -5.29 -19.23 4.57
N ILE A 50 -5.45 -18.05 5.17
CA ILE A 50 -4.72 -17.63 6.37
C ILE A 50 -5.68 -17.05 7.41
N HIS A 51 -5.36 -17.17 8.69
CA HIS A 51 -5.99 -16.37 9.74
C HIS A 51 -5.12 -15.16 10.08
N ILE A 52 -5.77 -14.06 10.43
CA ILE A 52 -5.15 -12.91 11.09
C ILE A 52 -6.01 -12.61 12.31
N THR A 53 -5.38 -12.44 13.48
CA THR A 53 -6.09 -12.28 14.76
C THR A 53 -5.73 -10.98 15.48
N GLU A 54 -6.47 -10.66 16.52
CA GLU A 54 -6.17 -9.55 17.44
C GLU A 54 -4.84 -9.73 18.17
N ALA A 55 -4.30 -10.95 18.27
CA ALA A 55 -3.04 -11.20 18.95
C ALA A 55 -1.87 -10.45 18.28
N THR A 56 -1.87 -10.36 16.95
CA THR A 56 -0.86 -9.61 16.20
C THR A 56 -1.37 -8.27 15.68
N THR A 57 -2.68 -8.16 15.43
CA THR A 57 -3.31 -7.01 14.75
C THR A 57 -4.55 -6.50 15.50
N PRO A 58 -4.41 -6.10 16.78
CA PRO A 58 -5.55 -5.73 17.62
C PRO A 58 -6.33 -4.52 17.08
N TRP A 59 -5.66 -3.63 16.35
CA TRP A 59 -6.29 -2.45 15.75
C TRP A 59 -7.25 -2.78 14.59
N CYS A 60 -7.32 -4.04 14.14
CA CYS A 60 -8.32 -4.49 13.15
C CYS A 60 -9.49 -5.26 13.75
N ALA A 61 -9.47 -5.51 15.06
CA ALA A 61 -10.57 -6.12 15.79
C ALA A 61 -11.62 -5.07 16.13
N LEU A 62 -12.90 -5.45 16.05
CA LEU A 62 -14.02 -4.58 16.39
C LEU A 62 -14.96 -5.29 17.34
N SER A 63 -15.01 -4.81 18.59
CA SER A 63 -15.90 -5.35 19.61
C SER A 63 -17.33 -4.84 19.44
N GLY A 64 -18.29 -5.77 19.54
CA GLY A 64 -19.70 -5.44 19.67
C GLY A 64 -20.12 -5.21 21.12
N ARG A 65 -21.44 -5.30 21.37
CA ARG A 65 -22.04 -5.17 22.70
C ARG A 65 -22.36 -6.52 23.36
N SER A 66 -21.90 -7.64 22.81
CA SER A 66 -22.21 -8.95 23.38
C SER A 66 -21.61 -9.06 24.78
N PRO A 67 -22.37 -9.48 25.81
CA PRO A 67 -21.81 -9.75 27.13
C PRO A 67 -20.70 -10.81 27.11
N LEU A 68 -20.74 -11.74 26.15
CA LEU A 68 -19.69 -12.76 25.99
C LEU A 68 -18.38 -12.15 25.48
N GLU A 69 -18.46 -11.17 24.56
CA GLU A 69 -17.28 -10.42 24.11
C GLU A 69 -16.64 -9.69 25.30
N ALA A 70 -17.43 -9.04 26.14
CA ALA A 70 -16.95 -8.31 27.32
C ALA A 70 -16.37 -9.22 28.41
N LEU A 71 -16.82 -10.48 28.49
CA LEU A 71 -16.27 -11.47 29.43
C LEU A 71 -14.88 -11.93 29.01
N ASP A 72 -14.71 -12.26 27.72
CA ASP A 72 -13.44 -12.76 27.19
C ASP A 72 -12.43 -11.63 26.95
N PHE A 73 -12.93 -10.45 26.57
CA PHE A 73 -12.15 -9.25 26.27
C PHE A 73 -12.71 -8.04 27.05
N PRO A 74 -12.30 -7.85 28.32
CA PRO A 74 -12.82 -6.77 29.18
C PRO A 74 -12.55 -5.36 28.66
N VAL A 75 -11.58 -5.21 27.76
CA VAL A 75 -11.30 -3.94 27.07
C VAL A 75 -11.76 -4.10 25.61
N PRO A 76 -12.78 -3.35 25.16
CA PRO A 76 -13.29 -3.46 23.80
C PRO A 76 -12.29 -2.93 22.77
N PHE A 77 -12.16 -3.64 21.66
CA PHE A 77 -11.41 -3.19 20.49
C PHE A 77 -12.23 -2.20 19.67
N LYS A 78 -11.56 -1.13 19.22
CA LYS A 78 -12.21 0.03 18.60
C LYS A 78 -12.22 0.00 17.07
N GLY A 79 -11.69 -1.06 16.43
CA GLY A 79 -11.57 -1.11 14.98
C GLY A 79 -10.82 0.09 14.39
N GLU A 80 -9.70 0.52 14.99
CA GLU A 80 -8.98 1.73 14.53
C GLU A 80 -8.59 1.66 13.05
N GLN A 81 -8.42 0.46 12.51
CA GLN A 81 -8.23 0.20 11.09
C GLN A 81 -9.09 -0.98 10.62
N ALA A 82 -9.54 -0.93 9.37
CA ALA A 82 -10.25 -2.05 8.75
C ALA A 82 -9.29 -3.10 8.18
N VAL A 83 -9.80 -4.33 8.05
CA VAL A 83 -9.32 -5.28 7.04
C VAL A 83 -9.65 -4.72 5.66
N ARG A 84 -8.68 -4.77 4.75
CA ARG A 84 -8.68 -4.06 3.47
C ARG A 84 -8.80 -5.00 2.29
N CYS A 85 -9.43 -4.51 1.23
CA CYS A 85 -9.43 -5.17 -0.07
C CYS A 85 -7.99 -5.22 -0.60
N MET A 86 -7.47 -6.41 -0.91
CA MET A 86 -6.06 -6.60 -1.26
C MET A 86 -5.76 -6.15 -2.69
N ALA A 87 -6.73 -6.20 -3.59
CA ALA A 87 -6.55 -5.84 -4.99
C ALA A 87 -7.79 -5.10 -5.53
N ASP A 88 -7.61 -4.26 -6.55
CA ASP A 88 -8.76 -3.67 -7.26
C ASP A 88 -9.65 -4.81 -7.80
N GLY A 89 -10.97 -4.66 -7.68
CA GLY A 89 -11.90 -5.69 -8.09
C GLY A 89 -13.35 -5.29 -7.89
N GLU A 90 -14.20 -6.31 -7.80
CA GLU A 90 -15.63 -6.15 -7.64
C GLU A 90 -16.16 -7.10 -6.56
N VAL A 91 -16.93 -6.58 -5.61
CA VAL A 91 -17.68 -7.42 -4.67
C VAL A 91 -18.77 -8.13 -5.47
N VAL A 92 -18.74 -9.47 -5.47
CA VAL A 92 -19.64 -10.31 -6.25
C VAL A 92 -20.62 -11.11 -5.39
N ALA A 93 -20.26 -11.38 -4.14
CA ALA A 93 -21.14 -12.02 -3.17
C ALA A 93 -20.77 -11.61 -1.75
N TYR A 94 -21.73 -11.69 -0.84
CA TYR A 94 -21.51 -11.43 0.58
C TYR A 94 -22.52 -12.17 1.46
N ARG A 95 -22.22 -12.24 2.75
CA ARG A 95 -23.18 -12.48 3.83
C ARG A 95 -22.91 -11.46 4.92
N VAL A 96 -23.90 -10.63 5.25
CA VAL A 96 -23.82 -9.76 6.43
C VAL A 96 -24.69 -10.40 7.51
N CYS A 97 -24.08 -10.91 8.57
CA CYS A 97 -24.84 -11.39 9.72
C CYS A 97 -25.36 -10.19 10.52
N LYS A 98 -26.62 -10.27 10.97
CA LYS A 98 -27.18 -9.24 11.85
C LYS A 98 -26.44 -9.22 13.18
N ASP A 99 -26.16 -10.40 13.72
CA ASP A 99 -25.39 -10.63 14.94
C ASP A 99 -24.56 -11.92 14.82
N TYR A 100 -23.75 -12.23 15.83
CA TYR A 100 -22.97 -13.48 15.86
C TYR A 100 -23.85 -14.72 15.79
N LEU A 101 -23.39 -15.74 15.06
CA LEU A 101 -24.01 -17.06 15.03
C LEU A 101 -23.65 -17.82 16.31
N THR A 102 -24.57 -18.66 16.79
CA THR A 102 -24.34 -19.51 17.97
C THR A 102 -24.43 -20.99 17.65
N LEU A 103 -23.63 -21.78 18.35
CA LEU A 103 -23.61 -23.24 18.32
C LEU A 103 -23.61 -23.80 19.74
N ALA A 104 -24.35 -24.88 19.96
CA ALA A 104 -24.39 -25.52 21.27
C ALA A 104 -23.03 -26.17 21.60
N TRP A 105 -22.57 -25.98 22.83
CA TRP A 105 -21.36 -26.63 23.37
C TRP A 105 -21.53 -26.92 24.86
N GLU A 106 -20.68 -27.79 25.40
CA GLU A 106 -20.76 -28.24 26.80
C GLU A 106 -20.60 -27.11 27.83
N SER A 107 -19.82 -26.08 27.51
CA SER A 107 -19.63 -24.90 28.37
C SER A 107 -20.71 -23.82 28.18
N GLY A 108 -21.72 -24.08 27.35
CA GLY A 108 -22.69 -23.10 26.89
C GLY A 108 -22.57 -22.78 25.40
N PRO A 109 -23.49 -22.00 24.82
CA PRO A 109 -23.46 -21.69 23.40
C PRO A 109 -22.22 -20.87 23.02
N LEU A 110 -21.47 -21.34 22.02
CA LEU A 110 -20.32 -20.64 21.47
C LEU A 110 -20.75 -19.69 20.36
N SER A 111 -20.19 -18.48 20.35
CA SER A 111 -20.46 -17.43 19.38
C SER A 111 -19.35 -17.30 18.35
N PHE A 112 -19.70 -17.09 17.09
CA PHE A 112 -18.74 -16.86 16.02
C PHE A 112 -19.35 -16.01 14.90
N SER A 113 -18.50 -15.24 14.21
CA SER A 113 -18.97 -14.51 13.06
C SER A 113 -19.17 -15.40 11.84
N GLY A 114 -20.35 -15.27 11.21
CA GLY A 114 -20.66 -15.83 9.90
C GLY A 114 -20.50 -14.83 8.75
N SER A 115 -20.22 -13.54 8.99
CA SER A 115 -20.19 -12.56 7.91
C SER A 115 -19.00 -12.80 6.96
N PHE A 116 -19.23 -12.58 5.66
CA PHE A 116 -18.17 -12.65 4.67
C PHE A 116 -18.39 -11.72 3.47
N VAL A 117 -17.30 -11.47 2.75
CA VAL A 117 -17.28 -10.78 1.46
C VAL A 117 -16.43 -11.58 0.47
N LEU A 118 -16.93 -11.79 -0.74
CA LEU A 118 -16.21 -12.37 -1.86
C LEU A 118 -15.96 -11.29 -2.92
N VAL A 119 -14.69 -11.05 -3.24
CA VAL A 119 -14.26 -10.08 -4.24
C VAL A 119 -13.65 -10.81 -5.43
N LYS A 120 -14.10 -10.47 -6.64
CA LYS A 120 -13.54 -10.95 -7.92
C LYS A 120 -12.55 -9.94 -8.46
N HIS A 121 -11.43 -10.44 -8.97
CA HIS A 121 -10.35 -9.64 -9.50
C HIS A 121 -9.98 -10.10 -10.92
N PHE A 122 -9.31 -9.22 -11.65
CA PHE A 122 -8.69 -9.54 -12.92
C PHE A 122 -7.32 -8.88 -13.01
N ILE A 123 -6.31 -9.65 -13.40
CA ILE A 123 -4.96 -9.16 -13.70
C ILE A 123 -4.52 -9.66 -15.07
N GLN A 124 -3.94 -8.78 -15.87
CA GLN A 124 -3.35 -9.12 -17.15
C GLN A 124 -2.08 -8.28 -17.36
N PRO A 125 -0.88 -8.77 -17.03
CA PRO A 125 0.33 -7.98 -17.18
C PRO A 125 0.65 -7.66 -18.65
N GLY A 126 0.33 -8.55 -19.58
CA GLY A 126 0.62 -8.40 -21.01
C GLY A 126 -0.58 -7.91 -21.81
N GLU A 127 -0.45 -7.95 -23.13
CA GLU A 127 -1.48 -7.42 -24.03
C GLU A 127 -2.56 -8.44 -24.39
N LYS A 128 -2.24 -9.74 -24.27
CA LYS A 128 -3.10 -10.86 -24.65
C LYS A 128 -3.72 -11.54 -23.43
N GLU A 129 -4.90 -12.12 -23.63
CA GLU A 129 -5.62 -12.89 -22.60
C GLU A 129 -4.80 -14.04 -22.00
N SER A 130 -3.80 -14.57 -22.72
CA SER A 130 -2.90 -15.60 -22.18
C SER A 130 -2.08 -15.15 -20.97
N SER A 131 -1.87 -13.84 -20.80
CA SER A 131 -1.29 -13.28 -19.58
C SER A 131 -2.34 -12.84 -18.56
N GLY A 132 -3.62 -13.11 -18.81
CA GLY A 132 -4.74 -12.79 -17.94
C GLY A 132 -4.97 -13.86 -16.87
N LEU A 133 -5.52 -13.44 -15.74
CA LEU A 133 -6.00 -14.33 -14.68
C LEU A 133 -7.19 -13.70 -13.94
N HIS A 134 -8.29 -14.44 -13.90
CA HIS A 134 -9.35 -14.21 -12.93
C HIS A 134 -9.06 -14.93 -11.62
N PHE A 135 -9.21 -14.23 -10.51
CA PHE A 135 -9.08 -14.80 -9.18
C PHE A 135 -10.03 -14.11 -8.21
N TYR A 136 -10.20 -14.70 -7.03
CA TYR A 136 -11.12 -14.25 -6.00
C TYR A 136 -10.37 -14.12 -4.68
N THR A 137 -10.82 -13.19 -3.84
CA THR A 137 -10.43 -13.13 -2.44
C THR A 137 -11.67 -13.26 -1.57
N LEU A 138 -11.65 -14.22 -0.64
CA LEU A 138 -12.70 -14.43 0.35
C LEU A 138 -12.23 -13.86 1.69
N TYR A 139 -13.07 -13.06 2.32
CA TYR A 139 -12.85 -12.53 3.67
C TYR A 139 -13.96 -13.05 4.58
N MET A 140 -13.67 -14.08 5.37
CA MET A 140 -14.62 -14.78 6.24
C MET A 140 -14.41 -14.37 7.71
N HIS A 141 -15.45 -14.50 8.52
CA HIS A 141 -15.48 -14.14 9.95
C HIS A 141 -15.37 -12.63 10.22
N LEU A 142 -15.85 -11.78 9.30
CA LEU A 142 -15.88 -10.33 9.50
C LEU A 142 -16.88 -9.92 10.60
N ALA A 143 -16.67 -8.83 11.32
CA ALA A 143 -17.60 -8.37 12.36
C ALA A 143 -19.06 -8.27 11.83
N PRO A 144 -20.07 -8.69 12.61
CA PRO A 144 -21.48 -8.60 12.21
C PRO A 144 -21.98 -7.15 12.23
N TYR A 145 -23.17 -6.91 11.69
CA TYR A 145 -23.79 -5.58 11.68
C TYR A 145 -23.94 -4.97 13.08
N SER A 146 -24.34 -5.77 14.06
CA SER A 146 -24.48 -5.37 15.47
C SER A 146 -23.21 -4.75 16.06
N ALA A 147 -22.01 -5.18 15.64
CA ALA A 147 -20.75 -4.64 16.12
C ALA A 147 -20.53 -3.18 15.66
N TYR A 148 -20.97 -2.83 14.45
CA TYR A 148 -20.87 -1.47 13.91
C TYR A 148 -21.93 -0.52 14.50
N GLU A 149 -23.02 -1.05 15.05
CA GLU A 149 -23.98 -0.23 15.80
C GLU A 149 -23.41 0.24 17.15
N ALA A 150 -22.44 -0.48 17.72
CA ALA A 150 -21.74 -0.07 18.93
C ALA A 150 -20.84 1.16 18.68
N GLU A 151 -20.14 1.22 17.56
CA GLU A 151 -19.35 2.40 17.14
C GLU A 151 -20.21 3.61 16.78
N ALA A 152 -21.47 3.39 16.41
CA ALA A 152 -22.36 4.43 15.93
C ALA A 152 -22.75 5.46 17.01
N GLU A 153 -22.48 5.22 18.29
CA GLU A 153 -22.83 6.12 19.40
C GLU A 153 -22.27 7.54 19.23
N ASN A 154 -21.10 7.66 18.59
CA ASN A 154 -20.45 8.94 18.32
C ASN A 154 -20.45 9.32 16.84
N GLN A 155 -21.13 8.55 15.97
CA GLN A 155 -21.24 8.87 14.56
C GLN A 155 -22.57 9.56 14.29
N TRP A 156 -22.55 10.62 13.49
CA TRP A 156 -23.71 11.46 13.23
C TRP A 156 -23.83 11.80 11.75
N VAL A 157 -25.07 11.98 11.28
CA VAL A 157 -25.40 12.45 9.93
C VAL A 157 -25.98 13.85 10.03
N ILE A 158 -25.39 14.76 9.26
CA ILE A 158 -25.80 16.15 9.12
C ILE A 158 -27.16 16.20 8.39
N GLN A 159 -28.16 16.86 8.99
CA GLN A 159 -29.55 16.84 8.51
C GLN A 159 -29.89 17.95 7.52
N ASP A 160 -29.08 19.01 7.48
CA ASP A 160 -29.19 20.12 6.52
C ASP A 160 -27.80 20.71 6.23
N THR A 161 -27.66 21.60 5.25
CA THR A 161 -26.37 22.23 4.96
C THR A 161 -26.00 23.23 6.05
N LEU A 162 -24.96 22.92 6.84
CA LEU A 162 -24.52 23.72 7.98
C LEU A 162 -23.26 24.54 7.66
N ARG A 163 -23.09 25.68 8.33
CA ARG A 163 -21.80 26.40 8.32
C ARG A 163 -20.79 25.65 9.17
N ALA A 164 -19.58 25.50 8.64
CA ALA A 164 -18.45 24.87 9.31
C ALA A 164 -17.33 25.88 9.55
N TYR A 165 -16.77 25.87 10.75
CA TYR A 165 -15.70 26.78 11.17
C TYR A 165 -14.45 25.97 11.54
N SER A 166 -13.27 26.43 11.15
CA SER A 166 -12.03 25.77 11.56
C SER A 166 -11.79 25.98 13.04
N GLU A 167 -11.06 25.05 13.67
CA GLU A 167 -10.71 25.16 15.08
C GLU A 167 -9.86 26.41 15.38
N MET A 168 -8.93 26.75 14.48
CA MET A 168 -8.06 27.91 14.63
C MET A 168 -8.80 29.24 14.47
N ASP A 169 -9.72 29.34 13.50
CA ASP A 169 -10.54 30.55 13.30
C ASP A 169 -11.49 30.77 14.46
N TRP A 170 -12.05 29.67 15.00
CA TRP A 170 -12.90 29.70 16.18
C TRP A 170 -12.14 30.17 17.42
N LEU A 171 -10.93 29.64 17.64
CA LEU A 171 -10.07 30.03 18.74
C LEU A 171 -9.63 31.50 18.61
N THR A 172 -9.25 31.93 17.41
CA THR A 172 -8.83 33.30 17.14
C THR A 172 -9.96 34.30 17.39
N ALA A 173 -11.19 33.97 16.97
CA ALA A 173 -12.36 34.80 17.26
C ALA A 173 -12.59 34.97 18.78
N LYS A 174 -12.56 33.87 19.55
CA LYS A 174 -12.68 33.91 21.01
C LYS A 174 -11.57 34.71 21.68
N LEU A 175 -10.33 34.59 21.21
CA LEU A 175 -9.18 35.31 21.77
C LEU A 175 -9.16 36.80 21.41
N THR A 176 -9.85 37.20 20.33
CA THR A 176 -9.88 38.60 19.87
C THR A 176 -10.94 39.41 20.61
N SER A 177 -12.18 38.91 20.71
CA SER A 177 -13.28 39.54 21.44
C SER A 177 -14.52 38.63 21.45
N ASP A 178 -15.29 38.66 22.54
CA ASP A 178 -16.58 37.94 22.65
C ASP A 178 -17.62 38.34 21.59
N LYS A 179 -17.44 39.46 20.87
CA LYS A 179 -18.35 39.91 19.81
C LYS A 179 -17.93 39.49 18.39
N THR A 180 -16.70 38.99 18.21
CA THR A 180 -16.17 38.65 16.89
C THR A 180 -16.69 37.29 16.44
N SER A 181 -17.28 37.22 15.25
CA SER A 181 -17.73 35.94 14.67
C SER A 181 -16.57 35.24 13.95
N PRO A 182 -16.42 33.91 14.10
CA PRO A 182 -15.37 33.16 13.42
C PRO A 182 -15.60 33.11 11.91
N GLN A 183 -14.50 33.05 11.15
CA GLN A 183 -14.53 32.93 9.70
C GLN A 183 -15.02 31.54 9.29
N ILE A 184 -15.88 31.50 8.26
CA ILE A 184 -16.45 30.26 7.74
C ILE A 184 -15.38 29.53 6.92
N ALA A 185 -15.04 28.31 7.33
CA ALA A 185 -14.11 27.44 6.61
C ALA A 185 -14.78 26.73 5.42
N GLY A 186 -16.10 26.55 5.49
CA GLY A 186 -16.90 25.97 4.42
C GLY A 186 -18.33 25.63 4.86
N HIS A 187 -19.03 24.86 4.04
CA HIS A 187 -20.37 24.36 4.34
C HIS A 187 -20.36 22.83 4.43
N MET A 188 -20.84 22.31 5.55
CA MET A 188 -21.05 20.89 5.81
C MET A 188 -22.35 20.47 5.13
N PRO A 189 -22.32 19.65 4.06
CA PRO A 189 -23.53 19.34 3.32
C PRO A 189 -24.46 18.40 4.10
N LYS A 190 -25.77 18.50 3.83
CA LYS A 190 -26.75 17.51 4.25
C LYS A 190 -26.31 16.10 3.83
N GLY A 191 -26.35 15.15 4.76
CA GLY A 191 -25.90 13.77 4.56
C GLY A 191 -24.43 13.52 4.87
N ALA A 192 -23.64 14.54 5.20
CA ALA A 192 -22.26 14.35 5.65
C ALA A 192 -22.21 13.54 6.95
N ARG A 193 -21.28 12.58 7.02
CA ARG A 193 -21.01 11.77 8.20
C ARG A 193 -19.91 12.43 9.03
N VAL A 194 -20.17 12.63 10.31
CA VAL A 194 -19.26 13.26 11.26
C VAL A 194 -19.17 12.45 12.54
N GLU A 195 -18.01 12.45 13.18
CA GLU A 195 -17.82 11.88 14.51
C GLU A 195 -17.85 13.00 15.55
N TRP A 196 -18.60 12.80 16.63
CA TRP A 196 -18.74 13.74 17.73
C TRP A 196 -19.19 13.03 19.00
N ASP A 197 -18.48 13.25 20.11
CA ASP A 197 -18.87 12.75 21.42
C ASP A 197 -19.61 13.85 22.19
N PRO A 198 -20.93 13.72 22.42
CA PRO A 198 -21.69 14.71 23.17
C PRO A 198 -21.44 14.67 24.69
N ALA A 199 -20.71 13.70 25.23
CA ALA A 199 -20.36 13.66 26.65
C ALA A 199 -19.10 14.49 26.96
N ASP A 200 -18.21 14.72 25.98
CA ASP A 200 -17.01 15.53 26.15
C ASP A 200 -17.32 17.03 26.12
N SER A 201 -17.15 17.70 27.26
CA SER A 201 -17.39 19.13 27.41
C SER A 201 -16.41 20.00 26.60
N ASN A 202 -15.24 19.48 26.22
CA ASN A 202 -14.28 20.20 25.38
C ASN A 202 -14.69 20.23 23.90
N LEU A 203 -15.55 19.31 23.48
CA LEU A 203 -16.07 19.23 22.11
C LEU A 203 -17.39 19.99 21.94
N LYS A 204 -17.76 20.81 22.93
CA LYS A 204 -19.00 21.57 22.96
C LYS A 204 -18.76 23.03 23.28
N THR A 205 -19.54 23.90 22.67
CA THR A 205 -19.58 25.31 23.06
C THR A 205 -20.87 25.98 22.62
N THR A 206 -21.21 27.10 23.27
CA THR A 206 -22.36 27.91 22.89
C THR A 206 -21.86 29.12 22.10
N GLY A 207 -22.35 29.29 20.88
CA GLY A 207 -22.02 30.46 20.05
C GLY A 207 -22.77 31.71 20.51
N ASN A 208 -22.33 32.89 20.05
CA ASN A 208 -22.95 34.18 20.36
C ASN A 208 -24.45 34.28 20.00
N ASN A 209 -24.89 33.45 19.05
CA ASN A 209 -26.28 33.30 18.63
C ASN A 209 -27.10 32.38 19.57
N LYS A 210 -26.55 32.00 20.73
CA LYS A 210 -27.13 31.08 21.72
C LYS A 210 -27.43 29.67 21.18
N ARG A 211 -26.79 29.28 20.07
CA ARG A 211 -26.87 27.92 19.51
C ARG A 211 -25.75 27.05 20.06
N GLU A 212 -25.99 25.75 20.18
CA GLU A 212 -24.98 24.76 20.57
C GLU A 212 -24.17 24.33 19.35
N TYR A 213 -22.85 24.38 19.49
CA TYR A 213 -21.88 23.92 18.50
C TYR A 213 -21.09 22.74 19.04
N GLY A 214 -20.88 21.76 18.18
CA GLY A 214 -20.01 20.61 18.42
C GLY A 214 -18.76 20.70 17.56
N LEU A 215 -17.59 20.35 18.14
CA LEU A 215 -16.36 20.16 17.37
C LEU A 215 -16.37 18.74 16.81
N VAL A 216 -16.76 18.62 15.55
CA VAL A 216 -16.99 17.32 14.90
C VAL A 216 -15.83 16.98 13.96
N THR A 217 -15.46 15.71 13.87
CA THR A 217 -14.50 15.22 12.88
C THR A 217 -15.26 14.80 11.63
N LEU A 218 -14.99 15.43 10.48
CA LEU A 218 -15.63 15.04 9.22
C LEU A 218 -15.11 13.67 8.78
N LYS A 219 -15.99 12.66 8.69
CA LYS A 219 -15.60 11.30 8.26
C LYS A 219 -15.86 11.04 6.80
N GLY A 220 -16.95 11.59 6.25
CA GLY A 220 -17.30 11.38 4.85
C GLY A 220 -18.33 12.36 4.33
N LEU A 221 -18.24 12.64 3.03
CA LEU A 221 -19.18 13.50 2.30
C LEU A 221 -20.12 12.63 1.45
N PRO A 222 -21.39 13.05 1.23
CA PRO A 222 -22.31 12.35 0.34
C PRO A 222 -21.85 12.46 -1.12
N GLU A 223 -22.13 11.43 -1.92
CA GLU A 223 -21.81 11.45 -3.36
C GLU A 223 -22.50 12.63 -4.07
N LYS A 224 -21.76 13.26 -5.01
CA LYS A 224 -22.15 14.43 -5.84
C LYS A 224 -22.06 15.81 -5.19
N ASN A 225 -21.59 15.94 -3.94
CA ASN A 225 -21.39 17.26 -3.33
C ASN A 225 -19.90 17.67 -3.31
N SER A 226 -19.57 18.76 -3.99
CA SER A 226 -18.28 19.45 -3.80
C SER A 226 -18.34 20.27 -2.51
N SER A 227 -17.64 19.82 -1.46
CA SER A 227 -17.37 20.66 -0.28
C SER A 227 -15.91 21.07 -0.26
N THR A 228 -15.62 22.26 0.26
CA THR A 228 -14.24 22.72 0.53
C THR A 228 -13.66 22.11 1.80
N LEU A 229 -14.47 21.36 2.56
CA LEU A 229 -14.09 20.71 3.80
C LEU A 229 -13.39 19.38 3.53
N THR A 230 -12.40 19.05 4.35
CA THR A 230 -11.54 17.89 4.18
C THR A 230 -11.92 16.79 5.17
N PRO A 231 -12.27 15.58 4.72
CA PRO A 231 -12.42 14.43 5.61
C PRO A 231 -11.16 14.19 6.45
N GLY A 232 -11.34 13.81 7.71
CA GLY A 232 -10.30 13.69 8.74
C GLY A 232 -10.02 14.99 9.51
N GLN A 233 -10.48 16.15 9.04
CA GLN A 233 -10.34 17.41 9.79
C GLN A 233 -11.51 17.66 10.73
N ARG A 234 -11.25 18.48 11.77
CA ARG A 234 -12.25 18.89 12.75
C ARG A 234 -12.83 20.26 12.42
N TYR A 235 -14.13 20.40 12.61
CA TYR A 235 -14.87 21.63 12.37
C TYR A 235 -15.91 21.87 13.46
N TRP A 236 -16.11 23.12 13.83
CA TRP A 236 -17.27 23.51 14.62
C TRP A 236 -18.50 23.60 13.71
N VAL A 237 -19.58 22.90 14.07
CA VAL A 237 -20.89 22.97 13.40
C VAL A 237 -22.01 23.04 14.43
N VAL A 238 -23.18 23.53 14.03
CA VAL A 238 -24.36 23.56 14.91
C VAL A 238 -24.91 22.14 15.09
N VAL A 239 -25.14 21.73 16.34
CA VAL A 239 -25.55 20.35 16.69
C VAL A 239 -26.91 20.26 17.37
N ASP A 240 -27.46 21.38 17.84
CA ASP A 240 -28.80 21.45 18.44
C ASP A 240 -29.94 21.24 17.42
N ASN A 241 -31.20 21.23 17.88
CA ASN A 241 -32.41 21.26 17.04
C ASN A 241 -32.44 20.20 15.92
N ASN A 242 -31.94 19.00 16.17
CA ASN A 242 -31.83 17.91 15.19
C ASN A 242 -31.05 18.29 13.92
N ASN A 243 -30.10 19.22 13.99
CA ASN A 243 -29.19 19.52 12.87
C ASN A 243 -28.25 18.35 12.56
N ILE A 244 -28.07 17.45 13.53
CA ILE A 244 -27.46 16.15 13.37
C ILE A 244 -28.36 15.06 13.94
N LYS A 245 -28.20 13.83 13.46
CA LYS A 245 -28.81 12.61 14.03
C LYS A 245 -27.77 11.51 14.13
N PRO A 246 -27.91 10.54 15.05
CA PRO A 246 -27.05 9.37 15.08
C PRO A 246 -26.99 8.72 13.70
N ALA A 247 -25.79 8.42 13.24
CA ALA A 247 -25.56 7.73 11.99
C ALA A 247 -25.84 6.25 12.19
N SER A 248 -26.52 5.62 11.24
CA SER A 248 -26.60 4.15 11.20
C SER A 248 -25.21 3.55 10.98
N GLY A 249 -24.92 2.44 11.69
CA GLY A 249 -23.66 1.70 11.76
C GLY A 249 -22.87 1.79 10.46
N ALA A 250 -21.84 2.64 10.47
CA ALA A 250 -21.25 3.17 9.23
C ALA A 250 -20.64 2.08 8.36
N GLY A 251 -20.23 0.97 8.97
CA GLY A 251 -19.77 -0.24 8.29
C GLY A 251 -18.59 0.00 7.34
N PRO A 252 -18.16 -1.05 6.65
CA PRO A 252 -17.25 -0.92 5.52
C PRO A 252 -17.90 -0.15 4.36
N SER A 253 -17.09 0.52 3.54
CA SER A 253 -17.55 1.49 2.53
C SER A 253 -18.52 0.90 1.52
N TRP A 254 -18.39 -0.38 1.17
CA TRP A 254 -19.27 -1.06 0.22
C TRP A 254 -20.73 -1.20 0.71
N TRP A 255 -21.00 -1.06 2.01
CA TRP A 255 -22.37 -1.02 2.55
C TRP A 255 -23.19 0.18 2.06
N ARG A 256 -22.53 1.24 1.56
CA ARG A 256 -23.23 2.38 0.95
C ARG A 256 -24.14 2.00 -0.22
N HIS A 257 -23.86 0.86 -0.87
CA HIS A 257 -24.69 0.30 -1.94
C HIS A 257 -25.95 -0.40 -1.43
N LEU A 258 -26.05 -0.65 -0.11
CA LEU A 258 -27.09 -1.44 0.54
C LEU A 258 -27.87 -0.65 1.62
N LEU A 259 -27.35 0.52 2.01
CA LEU A 259 -27.92 1.39 3.04
C LEU A 259 -28.63 2.59 2.40
N PRO A 260 -29.74 3.09 2.98
CA PRO A 260 -30.47 4.23 2.42
C PRO A 260 -29.55 5.44 2.11
N PRO A 261 -29.71 6.11 0.95
CA PRO A 261 -30.83 6.01 -0.01
C PRO A 261 -30.62 4.97 -1.14
N ALA A 262 -29.81 3.94 -0.94
CA ALA A 262 -29.59 2.90 -1.94
C ALA A 262 -30.90 2.24 -2.42
N LYS A 263 -30.91 1.84 -3.70
CA LYS A 263 -32.04 1.09 -4.28
C LYS A 263 -32.11 -0.35 -3.74
N GLU A 264 -30.95 -0.93 -3.44
CA GLU A 264 -30.84 -2.27 -2.86
C GLU A 264 -30.87 -2.15 -1.34
N VAL A 265 -31.54 -3.11 -0.70
CA VAL A 265 -31.69 -3.17 0.76
C VAL A 265 -30.77 -4.24 1.29
N MET A 266 -30.03 -3.92 2.36
CA MET A 266 -29.22 -4.90 3.08
C MET A 266 -30.06 -6.10 3.53
N VAL A 267 -29.64 -7.29 3.10
CA VAL A 267 -30.23 -8.57 3.51
C VAL A 267 -29.31 -9.22 4.55
N PHE A 268 -29.86 -9.52 5.71
CA PHE A 268 -29.12 -10.15 6.80
C PHE A 268 -29.19 -11.68 6.76
N ASP A 269 -28.16 -12.32 7.33
CA ASP A 269 -28.10 -13.74 7.67
C ASP A 269 -28.28 -14.71 6.49
N LYS A 270 -28.06 -14.22 5.27
CA LYS A 270 -28.16 -14.99 4.03
C LYS A 270 -27.00 -14.69 3.11
N THR A 271 -26.60 -15.71 2.35
CA THR A 271 -25.69 -15.54 1.22
C THR A 271 -26.41 -14.77 0.11
N VAL A 272 -25.82 -13.66 -0.34
CA VAL A 272 -26.33 -12.81 -1.39
C VAL A 272 -25.38 -12.86 -2.59
N SER A 273 -25.91 -13.23 -3.75
CA SER A 273 -25.23 -13.07 -5.03
C SER A 273 -25.62 -11.73 -5.65
N LEU A 274 -24.64 -10.92 -6.03
CA LEU A 274 -24.90 -9.67 -6.72
C LEU A 274 -25.08 -9.94 -8.21
N SER A 275 -26.18 -9.44 -8.77
CA SER A 275 -26.39 -9.44 -10.23
C SER A 275 -25.66 -8.27 -10.90
N SER A 276 -25.42 -7.19 -10.14
CA SER A 276 -24.59 -6.04 -10.51
C SER A 276 -23.49 -5.87 -9.45
N PRO A 277 -22.27 -6.36 -9.70
CA PRO A 277 -21.17 -6.29 -8.75
C PRO A 277 -20.82 -4.85 -8.32
N PHE A 278 -20.30 -4.69 -7.10
CA PHE A 278 -19.87 -3.37 -6.60
C PHE A 278 -18.38 -3.18 -6.81
N ALA A 279 -17.98 -2.15 -7.54
CA ALA A 279 -16.57 -1.80 -7.68
C ALA A 279 -15.94 -1.50 -6.31
N ILE A 280 -14.78 -2.09 -6.03
CA ILE A 280 -14.00 -1.87 -4.82
C ILE A 280 -12.51 -1.73 -5.16
N LYS A 281 -11.82 -0.82 -4.48
CA LYS A 281 -10.41 -0.52 -4.73
C LYS A 281 -9.51 -1.16 -3.69
N ALA A 282 -8.26 -1.43 -4.09
CA ALA A 282 -7.24 -1.92 -3.17
C ALA A 282 -6.96 -0.89 -2.08
N GLY A 283 -7.15 -1.31 -0.83
CA GLY A 283 -7.08 -0.47 0.37
C GLY A 283 -8.43 -0.06 0.93
N ASP A 284 -9.53 -0.24 0.18
CA ASP A 284 -10.86 0.05 0.69
C ASP A 284 -11.23 -0.90 1.85
N PRO A 285 -11.93 -0.41 2.89
CA PRO A 285 -12.41 -1.24 3.99
C PRO A 285 -13.34 -2.36 3.50
N ILE A 286 -12.97 -3.61 3.77
CA ILE A 286 -13.82 -4.79 3.59
C ILE A 286 -14.69 -5.03 4.82
N GLY A 287 -14.12 -4.82 6.01
CA GLY A 287 -14.75 -5.02 7.30
C GLY A 287 -13.71 -5.02 8.42
N HIS A 288 -14.07 -5.53 9.59
CA HIS A 288 -13.19 -5.71 10.75
C HIS A 288 -13.19 -7.18 11.17
N MET A 289 -12.21 -7.61 11.95
CA MET A 289 -12.19 -8.98 12.49
C MET A 289 -13.37 -9.17 13.43
N GLY A 290 -14.10 -10.26 13.26
CA GLY A 290 -15.23 -10.62 14.11
C GLY A 290 -14.81 -11.54 15.24
N TYR A 291 -15.53 -11.45 16.35
CA TYR A 291 -15.36 -12.36 17.49
C TYR A 291 -15.69 -13.81 17.11
N TYR A 292 -14.91 -14.74 17.67
CA TYR A 292 -14.93 -16.17 17.38
C TYR A 292 -14.54 -16.98 18.61
N GLN A 293 -15.41 -17.91 19.02
CA GLN A 293 -15.13 -18.91 20.05
C GLN A 293 -14.94 -20.29 19.40
N ALA A 294 -13.70 -20.78 19.43
CA ALA A 294 -13.35 -22.13 19.00
C ALA A 294 -13.54 -23.13 20.16
N PRO A 295 -14.23 -24.26 19.97
CA PRO A 295 -14.36 -25.27 21.02
C PRO A 295 -13.00 -25.86 21.39
N LYS A 296 -12.87 -26.27 22.66
CA LYS A 296 -11.79 -27.12 23.18
C LYS A 296 -12.35 -28.02 24.27
N ASP A 297 -11.61 -29.05 24.67
CA ASP A 297 -12.02 -29.91 25.78
C ASP A 297 -12.25 -29.08 27.05
N GLY A 298 -13.45 -29.18 27.63
CA GLY A 298 -13.86 -28.47 28.84
C GLY A 298 -14.14 -26.98 28.65
N GLY A 299 -14.21 -26.44 27.43
CA GLY A 299 -14.52 -25.03 27.21
C GLY A 299 -14.30 -24.52 25.79
N TYR A 300 -13.74 -23.31 25.68
CA TYR A 300 -13.43 -22.69 24.39
C TYR A 300 -12.14 -21.84 24.46
N GLU A 301 -11.67 -21.43 23.27
CA GLU A 301 -10.69 -20.36 23.07
C GLU A 301 -11.37 -19.24 22.28
N ALA A 302 -11.33 -18.02 22.82
CA ALA A 302 -11.92 -16.85 22.20
C ALA A 302 -10.85 -15.98 21.54
N ARG A 303 -11.21 -15.38 20.40
CA ARG A 303 -10.37 -14.46 19.62
C ARG A 303 -11.22 -13.60 18.70
N TYR A 304 -10.65 -12.53 18.17
CA TYR A 304 -11.17 -11.84 17.00
C TYR A 304 -10.34 -12.25 15.79
N GLN A 305 -10.96 -12.75 14.75
CA GLN A 305 -10.22 -13.22 13.58
C GLN A 305 -10.87 -12.79 12.28
N VAL A 306 -10.06 -12.75 11.23
CA VAL A 306 -10.50 -12.84 9.85
C VAL A 306 -9.80 -14.03 9.20
N HIS A 307 -10.53 -14.79 8.39
CA HIS A 307 -9.96 -15.82 7.53
C HIS A 307 -9.95 -15.30 6.09
N ILE A 308 -8.80 -15.36 5.43
CA ILE A 308 -8.62 -14.83 4.07
C ILE A 308 -8.13 -15.94 3.14
N GLU A 309 -8.88 -16.21 2.07
CA GLU A 309 -8.45 -17.09 0.98
C GLU A 309 -8.21 -16.30 -0.30
N CYS A 310 -7.29 -16.81 -1.14
CA CYS A 310 -7.11 -16.35 -2.52
C CYS A 310 -7.28 -17.55 -3.44
N THR A 311 -8.30 -17.52 -4.30
CA THR A 311 -8.69 -18.68 -5.10
C THR A 311 -8.90 -18.34 -6.58
N SER A 312 -8.89 -19.34 -7.46
CA SER A 312 -9.18 -19.16 -8.88
C SER A 312 -9.91 -20.37 -9.47
N MET A 313 -10.85 -20.11 -10.38
CA MET A 313 -11.48 -21.11 -11.26
C MET A 313 -10.94 -21.04 -12.69
N ASP A 314 -9.94 -20.19 -12.94
CA ASP A 314 -9.46 -19.89 -14.28
C ASP A 314 -8.53 -21.00 -14.76
N ASP A 315 -8.90 -21.66 -15.86
CA ASP A 315 -8.09 -22.70 -16.48
C ASP A 315 -6.79 -22.14 -17.10
N ASN A 316 -6.66 -20.81 -17.25
CA ASN A 316 -5.44 -20.17 -17.72
C ASN A 316 -4.35 -20.05 -16.64
N LEU A 317 -4.62 -20.39 -15.37
CA LEU A 317 -3.68 -20.21 -14.25
C LEU A 317 -2.27 -20.75 -14.55
N GLU A 318 -2.14 -22.00 -14.97
CA GLU A 318 -0.81 -22.59 -15.21
C GLU A 318 -0.04 -21.85 -16.29
N LYS A 319 -0.73 -21.43 -17.37
CA LYS A 319 -0.14 -20.65 -18.45
C LYS A 319 0.25 -19.26 -17.96
N PHE A 320 -0.59 -18.60 -17.17
CA PHE A 320 -0.31 -17.31 -16.55
C PHE A 320 1.02 -17.32 -15.77
N LEU A 321 1.28 -18.37 -14.97
CA LEU A 321 2.52 -18.51 -14.19
C LEU A 321 3.79 -18.54 -15.04
N THR A 322 3.70 -18.94 -16.31
CA THR A 322 4.85 -19.04 -17.23
C THR A 322 5.27 -17.70 -17.85
N ASN A 323 4.49 -16.63 -17.66
CA ASN A 323 4.70 -15.33 -18.29
C ASN A 323 4.83 -15.44 -19.83
N PRO A 324 3.79 -15.88 -20.55
CA PRO A 324 3.89 -16.27 -21.96
C PRO A 324 4.29 -15.11 -22.89
N GLU A 325 4.05 -13.86 -22.49
CA GLU A 325 4.41 -12.66 -23.22
C GLU A 325 5.73 -12.03 -22.75
N LYS A 326 6.43 -12.66 -21.80
CA LYS A 326 7.70 -12.18 -21.21
C LYS A 326 7.59 -10.75 -20.67
N VAL A 327 6.47 -10.44 -20.04
CA VAL A 327 6.20 -9.11 -19.48
C VAL A 327 7.27 -8.80 -18.45
N GLY A 328 7.85 -7.60 -18.52
CA GLY A 328 8.90 -7.16 -17.59
C GLY A 328 10.31 -7.70 -17.89
N GLU A 329 10.54 -8.44 -18.99
CA GLU A 329 11.89 -8.94 -19.37
C GLU A 329 12.94 -7.83 -19.45
N LYS A 330 12.54 -6.61 -19.86
CA LYS A 330 13.43 -5.44 -19.92
C LYS A 330 13.75 -4.81 -18.56
N ASN A 331 13.01 -5.16 -17.50
CA ASN A 331 13.19 -4.64 -16.15
C ASN A 331 13.23 -5.81 -15.14
N PRO A 332 14.25 -6.69 -15.23
CA PRO A 332 14.32 -7.85 -14.36
C PRO A 332 14.56 -7.46 -12.90
N LEU A 333 13.95 -8.20 -11.99
CA LEU A 333 14.10 -8.01 -10.54
C LEU A 333 14.86 -9.15 -9.87
N TRP A 334 15.10 -10.25 -10.58
CA TRP A 334 15.71 -11.45 -10.04
C TRP A 334 16.78 -12.01 -10.95
N LEU A 335 17.78 -12.63 -10.33
CA LEU A 335 18.79 -13.44 -10.98
C LEU A 335 18.55 -14.89 -10.59
N LYS A 336 18.30 -15.76 -11.57
CA LYS A 336 18.20 -17.20 -11.37
C LYS A 336 19.42 -17.88 -11.99
N TYR A 337 20.03 -18.80 -11.25
CA TYR A 337 21.04 -19.71 -11.80
C TYR A 337 20.60 -21.15 -11.58
N SER A 338 21.03 -22.03 -12.48
CA SER A 338 20.74 -23.46 -12.46
C SER A 338 22.01 -24.26 -12.08
N PRO A 339 21.90 -25.54 -11.66
CA PRO A 339 23.07 -26.42 -11.49
C PRO A 339 23.91 -26.52 -12.77
N GLY A 340 25.22 -26.70 -12.63
CA GLY A 340 26.18 -26.84 -13.73
C GLY A 340 26.73 -25.52 -14.27
N LEU A 341 26.36 -24.37 -13.70
CA LEU A 341 26.89 -23.06 -14.09
C LEU A 341 28.33 -22.90 -13.62
N ALA A 342 29.26 -22.67 -14.56
CA ALA A 342 30.66 -22.51 -14.25
C ALA A 342 30.94 -21.30 -13.35
N LEU A 343 31.70 -21.51 -12.29
CA LEU A 343 32.02 -20.48 -11.31
C LEU A 343 33.40 -19.86 -11.58
N PHE A 344 33.52 -18.56 -11.32
CA PHE A 344 34.73 -17.78 -11.48
C PHE A 344 35.20 -17.25 -10.13
N THR A 345 36.50 -17.11 -9.97
CA THR A 345 37.13 -16.49 -8.80
C THR A 345 37.84 -15.20 -9.21
N LYS A 346 37.81 -14.21 -8.31
CA LYS A 346 38.47 -12.93 -8.51
C LYS A 346 39.88 -12.96 -7.92
N ASP A 347 40.87 -12.61 -8.73
CA ASP A 347 42.17 -12.17 -8.24
C ASP A 347 42.03 -10.71 -7.76
N VAL A 348 42.01 -10.52 -6.44
CA VAL A 348 41.78 -9.20 -5.82
C VAL A 348 42.90 -8.21 -6.15
N ALA A 349 44.14 -8.68 -6.29
CA ALA A 349 45.29 -7.81 -6.55
C ALA A 349 45.29 -7.28 -8.00
N LYS A 350 44.90 -8.13 -8.95
CA LYS A 350 44.88 -7.77 -10.39
C LYS A 350 43.52 -7.25 -10.85
N GLY A 351 42.45 -7.54 -10.11
CA GLY A 351 41.07 -7.26 -10.52
C GLY A 351 40.64 -8.09 -11.74
N THR A 352 41.22 -9.27 -11.93
CA THR A 352 40.92 -10.18 -13.04
C THR A 352 40.17 -11.42 -12.56
N PHE A 353 39.36 -12.01 -13.43
CA PHE A 353 38.55 -13.18 -13.12
C PHE A 353 39.05 -14.41 -13.88
N ALA A 354 39.17 -15.53 -13.19
CA ALA A 354 39.55 -16.81 -13.78
C ALA A 354 38.44 -17.83 -13.59
N LYS A 355 38.21 -18.65 -14.62
CA LYS A 355 37.27 -19.77 -14.55
C LYS A 355 37.82 -20.79 -13.55
N GLY A 356 37.04 -21.11 -12.53
CA GLY A 356 37.36 -22.14 -11.55
C GLY A 356 37.11 -23.55 -12.10
N SER A 357 37.44 -24.55 -11.30
CA SER A 357 37.14 -25.97 -11.58
C SER A 357 35.75 -26.41 -11.13
N THR A 358 35.03 -25.56 -10.40
CA THR A 358 33.72 -25.86 -9.81
C THR A 358 32.58 -25.26 -10.62
N SER A 359 31.39 -25.83 -10.43
CA SER A 359 30.14 -25.31 -10.96
C SER A 359 29.08 -25.31 -9.85
N THR A 360 28.02 -24.53 -10.03
CA THR A 360 26.86 -24.57 -9.13
C THR A 360 26.29 -25.98 -9.06
N THR A 361 25.89 -26.44 -7.87
CA THR A 361 25.29 -27.77 -7.71
C THR A 361 23.77 -27.71 -7.54
N ARG A 362 23.21 -26.50 -7.50
CA ARG A 362 21.81 -26.23 -7.19
C ARG A 362 21.27 -25.06 -8.00
N THR A 363 19.94 -24.95 -8.00
CA THR A 363 19.25 -23.74 -8.44
C THR A 363 19.31 -22.69 -7.33
N GLY A 364 19.52 -21.42 -7.69
CA GLY A 364 19.35 -20.31 -6.76
C GLY A 364 18.66 -19.12 -7.42
N ILE A 365 17.90 -18.38 -6.62
CA ILE A 365 17.15 -17.19 -7.04
C ILE A 365 17.52 -16.06 -6.09
N LEU A 366 18.06 -14.97 -6.63
CA LEU A 366 18.54 -13.83 -5.87
C LEU A 366 17.82 -12.55 -6.30
N PRO A 367 17.34 -11.71 -5.36
CA PRO A 367 16.88 -10.37 -5.71
C PRO A 367 18.04 -9.59 -6.31
N LEU A 368 17.84 -9.03 -7.51
CA LEU A 368 18.88 -8.34 -8.26
C LEU A 368 19.48 -7.16 -7.48
N SER A 369 18.65 -6.49 -6.68
CA SER A 369 19.05 -5.41 -5.78
C SER A 369 20.05 -5.81 -4.70
N LYS A 370 20.20 -7.11 -4.43
CA LYS A 370 21.17 -7.65 -3.46
C LYS A 370 22.40 -8.27 -4.14
N VAL A 371 22.47 -8.31 -5.46
CA VAL A 371 23.59 -8.91 -6.20
C VAL A 371 24.56 -7.83 -6.69
N THR A 372 25.78 -7.87 -6.20
CA THR A 372 26.84 -6.94 -6.62
C THR A 372 27.35 -7.32 -8.02
N SER A 373 27.69 -6.30 -8.80
CA SER A 373 28.37 -6.45 -10.09
C SER A 373 29.80 -5.94 -10.02
N GLU A 374 30.71 -6.62 -10.71
CA GLU A 374 32.12 -6.23 -10.81
C GLU A 374 32.63 -6.41 -12.24
N THR A 375 33.66 -5.65 -12.62
CA THR A 375 34.22 -5.64 -13.97
C THR A 375 35.67 -6.11 -13.94
N ASP A 376 36.02 -7.00 -14.87
CA ASP A 376 37.39 -7.42 -15.08
C ASP A 376 38.24 -6.26 -15.60
N SER A 377 39.34 -5.96 -14.90
CA SER A 377 40.24 -4.85 -15.24
C SER A 377 40.84 -4.98 -16.64
N SER A 378 41.05 -6.20 -17.14
CA SER A 378 41.71 -6.52 -18.39
C SER A 378 40.74 -6.70 -19.57
N THR A 379 39.74 -7.56 -19.42
CA THR A 379 38.81 -7.93 -20.50
C THR A 379 37.58 -7.03 -20.57
N LYS A 380 37.32 -6.22 -19.53
CA LYS A 380 36.10 -5.44 -19.33
C LYS A 380 34.82 -6.28 -19.25
N GLN A 381 34.92 -7.60 -19.16
CA GLN A 381 33.79 -8.48 -18.88
C GLN A 381 33.23 -8.18 -17.50
N GLU A 382 31.91 -8.06 -17.41
CA GLU A 382 31.22 -7.92 -16.13
C GLU A 382 30.84 -9.28 -15.54
N TYR A 383 30.77 -9.35 -14.21
CA TYR A 383 30.39 -10.52 -13.44
C TYR A 383 29.37 -10.16 -12.36
N TRP A 384 28.46 -11.09 -12.08
CA TRP A 384 27.60 -11.08 -10.89
C TRP A 384 28.26 -11.84 -9.75
N GLN A 385 28.22 -11.32 -8.53
CA GLN A 385 28.67 -12.03 -7.34
C GLN A 385 27.56 -12.91 -6.76
N LEU A 386 27.72 -14.24 -6.85
CA LEU A 386 26.81 -15.20 -6.22
C LEU A 386 27.29 -15.48 -4.79
N ARG A 387 26.83 -14.68 -3.82
CA ARG A 387 27.22 -14.85 -2.40
C ARG A 387 26.98 -16.26 -1.84
N PRO A 388 25.86 -16.96 -2.12
CA PRO A 388 25.65 -18.33 -1.62
C PRO A 388 26.67 -19.35 -2.13
N GLU A 389 27.27 -19.07 -3.29
CA GLU A 389 28.28 -19.92 -3.93
C GLU A 389 29.71 -19.41 -3.66
N ASN A 390 29.84 -18.26 -2.96
CA ASN A 390 31.09 -17.54 -2.74
C ASN A 390 31.94 -17.37 -4.02
N ALA A 391 31.27 -17.08 -5.14
CA ALA A 391 31.89 -17.07 -6.46
C ALA A 391 31.22 -16.05 -7.41
N TYR A 392 31.74 -15.96 -8.63
CA TYR A 392 31.29 -15.04 -9.67
C TYR A 392 30.81 -15.78 -10.91
N VAL A 393 29.89 -15.17 -11.65
CA VAL A 393 29.40 -15.67 -12.93
C VAL A 393 29.32 -14.54 -13.96
N PRO A 394 29.68 -14.79 -15.23
CA PRO A 394 29.74 -13.76 -16.25
C PRO A 394 28.35 -13.21 -16.62
N LYS A 395 28.26 -11.91 -16.88
CA LYS A 395 27.07 -11.27 -17.48
C LYS A 395 26.96 -11.56 -18.98
N GLY A 396 25.74 -11.43 -19.51
CA GLY A 396 25.48 -11.49 -20.95
C GLY A 396 25.44 -12.90 -21.54
N GLN A 397 25.38 -13.93 -20.69
CA GLN A 397 25.20 -15.32 -21.10
C GLN A 397 23.73 -15.76 -20.93
N ALA A 398 23.40 -16.94 -21.48
CA ALA A 398 22.06 -17.54 -21.30
C ALA A 398 21.76 -17.90 -19.83
N GLU A 399 22.80 -18.25 -19.06
CA GLU A 399 22.77 -18.45 -17.61
C GLU A 399 23.88 -17.62 -16.97
N PRO A 400 23.65 -16.97 -15.80
CA PRO A 400 22.39 -16.93 -15.06
C PRO A 400 21.28 -16.15 -15.80
N GLN A 401 20.04 -16.58 -15.63
CA GLN A 401 18.85 -15.94 -16.21
C GLN A 401 18.43 -14.70 -15.41
N LEU A 402 18.10 -13.62 -16.12
CA LEU A 402 17.40 -12.48 -15.56
C LEU A 402 15.89 -12.72 -15.64
N LEU A 403 15.19 -12.58 -14.52
CA LEU A 403 13.75 -12.81 -14.45
C LEU A 403 13.02 -11.54 -14.03
N SER A 404 11.86 -11.33 -14.65
CA SER A 404 10.87 -10.36 -14.22
C SER A 404 10.13 -10.87 -12.98
N GLN A 405 9.33 -10.00 -12.35
CA GLN A 405 8.42 -10.42 -11.26
C GLN A 405 7.28 -11.34 -11.73
N TYR A 406 6.97 -11.37 -13.03
CA TYR A 406 5.86 -12.14 -13.58
C TYR A 406 6.25 -13.57 -13.97
N ASP A 407 7.56 -13.90 -13.98
CA ASP A 407 8.06 -15.25 -14.27
C ASP A 407 7.84 -16.22 -13.09
N LEU A 408 6.60 -16.27 -12.56
CA LEU A 408 6.24 -16.92 -11.30
C LEU A 408 6.67 -18.39 -11.25
N ALA A 409 6.49 -19.14 -12.34
CA ALA A 409 6.93 -20.53 -12.43
C ALA A 409 8.46 -20.67 -12.24
N LYS A 410 9.24 -19.77 -12.86
CA LYS A 410 10.71 -19.74 -12.69
C LYS A 410 11.13 -19.22 -11.31
N LEU A 411 10.27 -18.44 -10.65
CA LEU A 411 10.45 -17.94 -9.28
C LEU A 411 10.01 -18.94 -8.20
N GLY A 412 9.59 -20.15 -8.60
CA GLY A 412 9.32 -21.28 -7.71
C GLY A 412 7.83 -21.54 -7.46
N PHE A 413 6.91 -20.83 -8.12
CA PHE A 413 5.49 -21.21 -8.08
C PHE A 413 5.27 -22.50 -8.86
N LYS A 414 4.49 -23.41 -8.28
CA LYS A 414 4.11 -24.67 -8.90
C LYS A 414 2.65 -24.98 -8.62
N THR A 415 2.06 -25.79 -9.49
CA THR A 415 0.69 -26.29 -9.31
C THR A 415 0.70 -27.75 -8.88
N GLU A 416 -0.29 -28.12 -8.07
CA GLU A 416 -0.58 -29.50 -7.70
C GLU A 416 -2.10 -29.70 -7.66
N THR A 417 -2.59 -30.89 -8.03
CA THR A 417 -4.02 -31.22 -7.93
C THR A 417 -4.19 -32.27 -6.85
N SER A 418 -5.12 -32.03 -5.93
CA SER A 418 -5.47 -32.98 -4.86
C SER A 418 -6.95 -33.28 -4.91
N GLU A 419 -7.29 -34.57 -4.99
CA GLU A 419 -8.64 -35.11 -4.94
C GLU A 419 -8.77 -36.03 -3.72
N PRO A 420 -8.80 -35.47 -2.50
CA PRO A 420 -8.79 -36.28 -1.30
C PRO A 420 -10.16 -36.92 -1.05
N THR A 421 -10.14 -38.03 -0.31
CA THR A 421 -11.36 -38.69 0.19
C THR A 421 -11.86 -38.08 1.51
N SER A 422 -11.07 -37.22 2.14
CA SER A 422 -11.35 -36.54 3.42
C SER A 422 -10.66 -35.19 3.46
N PHE A 423 -11.24 -34.20 4.16
CA PHE A 423 -10.54 -32.95 4.49
C PHE A 423 -9.48 -33.11 5.58
N ASP A 424 -9.50 -34.21 6.34
CA ASP A 424 -8.54 -34.51 7.39
C ASP A 424 -7.32 -35.27 6.84
N TYR A 425 -6.17 -34.59 6.77
CA TYR A 425 -4.91 -35.14 6.28
C TYR A 425 -4.03 -35.72 7.38
N LEU A 426 -4.28 -35.39 8.66
CA LEU A 426 -3.48 -35.83 9.80
C LEU A 426 -4.38 -36.34 10.94
N ASP A 427 -5.18 -37.37 10.63
CA ASP A 427 -6.20 -38.01 11.47
C ASP A 427 -5.70 -38.70 12.77
N GLY A 428 -4.40 -38.72 13.02
CA GLY A 428 -3.72 -39.44 14.10
C GLY A 428 -3.74 -40.97 14.02
N LYS A 429 -4.34 -41.57 12.99
CA LYS A 429 -4.55 -43.02 12.85
C LYS A 429 -3.81 -43.63 11.66
N ASN A 430 -3.90 -43.02 10.47
CA ASN A 430 -3.28 -43.52 9.25
C ASN A 430 -2.10 -42.64 8.81
N GLN A 431 -1.02 -43.24 8.29
CA GLN A 431 0.08 -42.45 7.73
C GLN A 431 -0.42 -41.52 6.61
N PRO A 432 0.03 -40.25 6.57
CA PRO A 432 -0.46 -39.27 5.59
C PRO A 432 0.20 -39.49 4.22
N VAL A 433 -0.46 -40.29 3.38
CA VAL A 433 -0.02 -40.64 2.02
C VAL A 433 -0.46 -39.61 0.97
N GLY A 434 -0.12 -39.86 -0.30
CA GLY A 434 -0.59 -39.06 -1.44
C GLY A 434 -0.11 -37.61 -1.39
N PHE A 435 -1.04 -36.67 -1.43
CA PHE A 435 -0.77 -35.24 -1.46
C PHE A 435 0.10 -34.77 -0.28
N PHE A 436 -0.19 -35.19 0.95
CA PHE A 436 0.61 -34.75 2.10
C PHE A 436 2.06 -35.26 2.01
N ARG A 437 2.26 -36.53 1.61
CA ARG A 437 3.60 -37.08 1.35
C ARG A 437 4.36 -36.27 0.29
N SER A 438 3.68 -35.84 -0.78
CA SER A 438 4.25 -34.99 -1.84
C SER A 438 4.79 -33.66 -1.29
N LEU A 439 4.05 -33.03 -0.36
CA LEU A 439 4.50 -31.82 0.34
C LEU A 439 5.75 -32.06 1.18
N ILE A 440 5.79 -33.14 1.97
CA ILE A 440 6.98 -33.51 2.76
C ILE A 440 8.18 -33.81 1.86
N ASN A 441 7.96 -34.46 0.71
CA ASN A 441 9.03 -34.70 -0.28
C ASN A 441 9.56 -33.39 -0.87
N SER A 442 8.68 -32.44 -1.18
CA SER A 442 9.08 -31.10 -1.66
C SER A 442 9.98 -30.37 -0.64
N LEU A 443 9.66 -30.49 0.64
CA LEU A 443 10.46 -29.93 1.73
C LEU A 443 11.80 -30.68 1.91
N TYR A 444 11.81 -31.99 1.72
CA TYR A 444 13.04 -32.79 1.70
C TYR A 444 13.99 -32.34 0.59
N GLU A 445 13.47 -32.12 -0.62
CA GLU A 445 14.26 -31.63 -1.77
C GLU A 445 14.83 -30.24 -1.49
N ALA A 446 14.00 -29.33 -0.94
CA ALA A 446 14.45 -27.99 -0.56
C ALA A 446 15.54 -28.05 0.54
N ALA A 447 15.38 -28.88 1.55
CA ALA A 447 16.37 -29.08 2.62
C ALA A 447 17.66 -29.75 2.12
N THR A 448 17.57 -30.61 1.10
CA THR A 448 18.74 -31.24 0.47
C THR A 448 19.59 -30.22 -0.30
N GLY A 449 18.96 -29.20 -0.88
CA GLY A 449 19.63 -28.08 -1.56
C GLY A 449 20.19 -26.98 -0.63
N ASP A 450 19.90 -27.06 0.68
CA ASP A 450 20.34 -26.06 1.65
C ASP A 450 21.80 -26.28 2.07
N THR A 451 22.62 -25.24 1.96
CA THR A 451 24.06 -25.29 2.29
C THR A 451 24.39 -24.65 3.63
N ARG A 452 23.40 -24.11 4.35
CA ARG A 452 23.64 -23.55 5.68
C ARG A 452 24.06 -24.69 6.60
N THR A 453 25.25 -24.61 7.19
CA THR A 453 25.77 -25.64 8.10
C THR A 453 24.83 -25.90 9.29
N SER A 454 24.15 -24.86 9.77
CA SER A 454 23.11 -24.96 10.81
C SER A 454 21.90 -25.81 10.42
N HIS A 455 21.69 -26.06 9.12
CA HIS A 455 20.52 -26.75 8.56
C HIS A 455 20.86 -28.16 8.04
N ALA A 456 22.11 -28.61 8.18
CA ALA A 456 22.59 -29.90 7.63
C ALA A 456 21.78 -31.13 8.08
N LEU A 457 21.17 -31.08 9.28
CA LEU A 457 20.36 -32.16 9.84
C LEU A 457 18.90 -32.15 9.35
N VAL A 458 18.42 -31.06 8.75
CA VAL A 458 17.00 -30.91 8.40
C VAL A 458 16.56 -31.91 7.34
N LYS A 459 17.39 -32.14 6.31
CA LYS A 459 17.11 -33.16 5.27
C LYS A 459 16.93 -34.57 5.85
N HIS A 460 17.70 -34.92 6.88
CA HIS A 460 17.61 -36.23 7.53
C HIS A 460 16.30 -36.37 8.31
N ASN A 461 15.80 -35.27 8.90
CA ASN A 461 14.50 -35.25 9.54
C ASN A 461 13.37 -35.49 8.54
N TYR A 462 13.38 -34.81 7.38
CA TYR A 462 12.37 -35.04 6.35
C TYR A 462 12.46 -36.45 5.75
N GLN A 463 13.66 -36.96 5.47
CA GLN A 463 13.85 -38.34 5.02
C GLN A 463 13.22 -39.34 6.01
N ARG A 464 13.48 -39.17 7.31
CA ARG A 464 12.88 -40.02 8.36
C ARG A 464 11.35 -39.98 8.36
N LEU A 465 10.75 -38.81 8.09
CA LEU A 465 9.29 -38.68 7.99
C LEU A 465 8.75 -39.39 6.74
N LEU A 466 9.44 -39.29 5.60
CA LEU A 466 9.09 -40.03 4.39
C LEU A 466 9.19 -41.54 4.61
N ASP A 467 10.27 -42.02 5.23
CA ASP A 467 10.44 -43.45 5.53
C ASP A 467 9.33 -43.98 6.47
N LYS A 468 8.86 -43.16 7.42
CA LYS A 468 7.73 -43.49 8.29
C LYS A 468 6.41 -43.59 7.51
N ILE A 469 6.16 -42.66 6.59
CA ILE A 469 4.97 -42.70 5.72
C ILE A 469 5.03 -43.97 4.85
N ASP A 470 6.15 -44.18 4.17
CA ASP A 470 6.32 -45.24 3.17
C ASP A 470 6.37 -46.65 3.79
N SER A 471 6.82 -46.77 5.05
CA SER A 471 6.77 -48.03 5.80
C SER A 471 5.37 -48.38 6.35
N GLY A 472 4.43 -47.44 6.33
CA GLY A 472 3.09 -47.65 6.91
C GLY A 472 3.10 -47.84 8.43
N SER A 473 4.06 -47.22 9.13
CA SER A 473 4.21 -47.31 10.59
C SER A 473 2.90 -46.99 11.32
N ASP A 474 2.51 -47.82 12.29
CA ASP A 474 1.29 -47.69 13.08
C ASP A 474 1.32 -46.54 14.11
N ARG A 475 2.52 -46.00 14.39
CA ARG A 475 2.73 -44.87 15.30
C ARG A 475 3.15 -43.63 14.55
N TYR A 476 2.33 -42.59 14.62
CA TYR A 476 2.65 -41.27 14.10
C TYR A 476 2.05 -40.15 14.97
N SER A 477 2.68 -38.98 14.95
CA SER A 477 2.22 -37.79 15.67
C SER A 477 1.79 -36.72 14.67
N PRO A 478 0.49 -36.36 14.59
CA PRO A 478 0.03 -35.26 13.72
C PRO A 478 0.82 -33.96 13.91
N MET A 479 1.15 -33.63 15.16
CA MET A 479 1.90 -32.42 15.49
C MET A 479 3.35 -32.44 14.97
N GLU A 480 3.97 -33.63 14.89
CA GLU A 480 5.31 -33.78 14.30
C GLU A 480 5.30 -33.39 12.81
N TYR A 481 4.36 -33.97 12.05
CA TYR A 481 4.21 -33.69 10.61
C TYR A 481 3.76 -32.26 10.35
N TRP A 482 2.81 -31.73 11.13
CA TRP A 482 2.36 -30.36 11.02
C TRP A 482 3.50 -29.35 11.21
N ARG A 483 4.34 -29.54 12.24
CA ARG A 483 5.53 -28.69 12.46
C ARG A 483 6.55 -28.83 11.34
N ALA A 484 6.71 -30.03 10.78
CA ALA A 484 7.61 -30.26 9.66
C ALA A 484 7.13 -29.52 8.39
N LEU A 485 5.82 -29.53 8.13
CA LEU A 485 5.20 -28.81 7.02
C LEU A 485 5.38 -27.30 7.15
N HIS A 486 5.13 -26.75 8.34
CA HIS A 486 5.18 -25.30 8.60
C HIS A 486 6.54 -24.82 9.10
N ASN A 487 7.63 -25.39 8.58
CA ASN A 487 8.97 -24.96 8.91
C ASN A 487 9.26 -23.56 8.30
N PRO A 488 9.49 -22.51 9.12
CA PRO A 488 9.66 -21.14 8.62
C PRO A 488 10.82 -20.98 7.64
N ASP A 489 11.89 -21.78 7.78
CA ASP A 489 13.08 -21.73 6.93
C ASP A 489 12.81 -22.20 5.48
N TYR A 490 11.76 -22.98 5.27
CA TYR A 490 11.39 -23.55 3.96
C TYR A 490 9.99 -23.14 3.53
N ARG A 491 9.39 -22.13 4.18
CA ARG A 491 7.99 -21.72 3.96
C ARG A 491 7.66 -21.43 2.50
N ASP A 492 8.61 -20.89 1.73
CA ASP A 492 8.44 -20.61 0.30
C ASP A 492 8.02 -21.85 -0.48
N THR A 493 8.52 -23.03 -0.11
CA THR A 493 8.16 -24.31 -0.73
C THR A 493 6.65 -24.56 -0.65
N ILE A 494 6.05 -24.30 0.52
CA ILE A 494 4.61 -24.51 0.75
C ILE A 494 3.80 -23.33 0.22
N GLN A 495 4.19 -22.10 0.55
CA GLN A 495 3.43 -20.89 0.21
C GLN A 495 3.43 -20.56 -1.30
N LYS A 496 4.37 -21.09 -2.08
CA LYS A 496 4.39 -21.01 -3.56
C LYS A 496 3.77 -22.22 -4.25
N THR A 497 3.33 -23.23 -3.50
CA THR A 497 2.56 -24.36 -4.04
C THR A 497 1.09 -23.96 -4.13
N ILE A 498 0.56 -23.89 -5.35
CA ILE A 498 -0.84 -23.59 -5.68
C ILE A 498 -1.58 -24.90 -5.88
N VAL A 499 -2.70 -25.10 -5.18
CA VAL A 499 -3.34 -26.43 -5.12
C VAL A 499 -4.76 -26.38 -5.64
N LYS A 500 -5.08 -27.21 -6.63
CA LYS A 500 -6.47 -27.47 -7.01
C LYS A 500 -7.06 -28.43 -5.98
N HIS A 501 -7.97 -27.94 -5.15
CA HIS A 501 -8.50 -28.69 -4.02
C HIS A 501 -10.02 -28.44 -3.85
N PRO A 502 -10.80 -29.46 -3.45
CA PRO A 502 -12.17 -29.27 -2.97
C PRO A 502 -12.29 -28.16 -1.92
N SER A 503 -13.27 -27.26 -2.02
CA SER A 503 -13.46 -26.22 -0.99
C SER A 503 -14.40 -26.72 0.12
N ASP A 504 -13.95 -26.59 1.36
CA ASP A 504 -14.75 -26.82 2.57
C ASP A 504 -15.97 -25.89 2.67
N TRP A 505 -15.96 -24.75 1.98
CA TRP A 505 -17.11 -23.84 1.85
C TRP A 505 -18.18 -24.32 0.85
N TYR A 506 -17.89 -25.37 0.07
CA TYR A 506 -18.82 -25.97 -0.91
C TYR A 506 -19.58 -27.16 -0.34
N PHE A 507 -18.90 -28.09 0.34
CA PHE A 507 -19.48 -29.37 0.75
C PHE A 507 -20.26 -29.27 2.06
N LYS A 508 -21.42 -29.92 2.11
CA LYS A 508 -22.32 -30.00 3.27
C LYS A 508 -22.02 -31.23 4.10
N LYS A 509 -22.49 -31.26 5.36
CA LYS A 509 -22.18 -32.35 6.30
C LYS A 509 -22.53 -33.75 5.80
N SER A 510 -23.51 -33.88 4.90
CA SER A 510 -23.93 -35.17 4.32
C SER A 510 -23.03 -35.67 3.19
N ASP A 511 -22.16 -34.81 2.65
CA ASP A 511 -21.31 -35.16 1.52
C ASP A 511 -20.19 -36.12 1.93
N ALA A 512 -19.80 -37.00 1.00
CA ALA A 512 -18.89 -38.11 1.26
C ALA A 512 -17.54 -37.68 1.85
N ILE A 513 -17.01 -36.53 1.44
CA ILE A 513 -15.72 -36.00 1.90
C ILE A 513 -15.70 -35.63 3.39
N TRP A 514 -16.85 -35.32 3.99
CA TRP A 514 -16.96 -35.02 5.41
C TRP A 514 -17.17 -36.27 6.28
N GLN A 515 -17.63 -37.37 5.68
CA GLN A 515 -18.02 -38.57 6.43
C GLN A 515 -16.85 -39.25 7.17
N PRO A 516 -15.62 -39.36 6.64
CA PRO A 516 -14.51 -39.97 7.38
C PRO A 516 -14.25 -39.26 8.73
N PHE A 517 -14.18 -37.94 8.71
CA PHE A 517 -13.99 -37.11 9.92
C PHE A 517 -15.18 -37.22 10.88
N LEU A 518 -16.40 -37.00 10.40
CA LEU A 518 -17.60 -37.01 11.26
C LEU A 518 -17.89 -38.38 11.87
N ASN A 519 -17.60 -39.47 11.15
CA ASN A 519 -17.78 -40.83 11.66
C ASN A 519 -16.71 -41.21 12.69
N ALA A 520 -15.48 -40.70 12.55
CA ALA A 520 -14.45 -40.88 13.58
C ALA A 520 -14.89 -40.24 14.90
N LEU A 521 -15.44 -39.01 14.85
CA LEU A 521 -15.97 -38.33 16.03
C LEU A 521 -17.18 -39.05 16.66
N LYS A 522 -18.02 -39.71 15.85
CA LYS A 522 -19.21 -40.43 16.37
C LYS A 522 -18.89 -41.41 17.50
N LYS A 523 -17.74 -42.09 17.39
CA LYS A 523 -17.32 -43.13 18.33
C LYS A 523 -16.60 -42.54 19.54
N ASP A 524 -15.69 -41.61 19.28
CA ASP A 524 -14.68 -41.18 20.26
C ASP A 524 -15.08 -39.84 20.95
N ALA A 525 -15.95 -39.04 20.32
CA ALA A 525 -16.29 -37.67 20.73
C ALA A 525 -17.66 -37.19 20.13
N PRO A 526 -18.81 -37.73 20.59
CA PRO A 526 -20.11 -37.46 19.99
C PRO A 526 -20.56 -35.99 20.09
N GLU A 527 -20.15 -35.26 21.13
CA GLU A 527 -20.41 -33.82 21.26
C GLU A 527 -19.68 -33.02 20.17
N TRP A 528 -18.41 -33.34 19.92
CA TRP A 528 -17.61 -32.77 18.84
C TRP A 528 -18.23 -33.03 17.48
N LYS A 529 -18.75 -34.25 17.26
CA LYS A 529 -19.44 -34.57 16.00
C LYS A 529 -20.61 -33.61 15.76
N LYS A 530 -21.49 -33.45 16.77
CA LYS A 530 -22.68 -32.61 16.65
C LYS A 530 -22.30 -31.15 16.38
N TYR A 531 -21.32 -30.63 17.12
CA TYR A 531 -20.79 -29.29 16.87
C TYR A 531 -20.29 -29.13 15.44
N SER A 532 -19.48 -30.07 14.94
CA SER A 532 -18.93 -30.03 13.59
C SER A 532 -20.01 -30.08 12.52
N GLU A 533 -21.02 -30.95 12.68
CA GLU A 533 -22.17 -31.04 11.76
C GLU A 533 -22.92 -29.69 11.67
N ASP A 534 -23.23 -29.08 12.81
CA ASP A 534 -23.95 -27.80 12.85
C ASP A 534 -23.08 -26.63 12.36
N PHE A 535 -21.77 -26.66 12.60
CA PHE A 535 -20.81 -25.67 12.07
C PHE A 535 -20.74 -25.74 10.55
N ILE A 536 -20.56 -26.92 9.98
CA ILE A 536 -20.49 -27.14 8.52
C ILE A 536 -21.76 -26.61 7.84
N ASP A 537 -22.94 -26.94 8.36
CA ASP A 537 -24.21 -26.47 7.79
C ASP A 537 -24.37 -24.94 7.81
N LYS A 538 -23.86 -24.28 8.85
CA LYS A 538 -23.91 -22.81 8.96
C LYS A 538 -22.86 -22.11 8.09
N MET A 539 -21.77 -22.79 7.75
CA MET A 539 -20.62 -22.19 7.10
C MET A 539 -20.50 -22.50 5.61
N ALA A 540 -21.10 -23.59 5.12
CA ALA A 540 -21.19 -23.85 3.68
C ALA A 540 -22.05 -22.76 3.01
N TRP A 541 -21.54 -22.14 1.95
CA TRP A 541 -22.20 -21.02 1.26
C TRP A 541 -22.02 -21.04 -0.26
N MET A 542 -21.00 -21.71 -0.81
CA MET A 542 -20.70 -21.63 -2.24
C MET A 542 -21.81 -22.17 -3.14
N GLN A 543 -22.53 -23.22 -2.68
CA GLN A 543 -23.68 -23.77 -3.41
C GLN A 543 -24.86 -22.80 -3.51
N ASP A 544 -24.92 -21.78 -2.65
CA ASP A 544 -25.99 -20.77 -2.66
C ASP A 544 -25.72 -19.64 -3.67
N LEU A 545 -24.53 -19.61 -4.29
CA LEU A 545 -24.20 -18.63 -5.31
C LEU A 545 -24.97 -18.92 -6.61
N THR A 546 -25.63 -17.89 -7.12
CA THR A 546 -26.43 -17.98 -8.36
C THR A 546 -25.79 -17.26 -9.54
N SER A 547 -25.05 -16.16 -9.28
CA SER A 547 -24.34 -15.38 -10.32
C SER A 547 -22.97 -15.97 -10.66
N GLU A 548 -22.11 -16.13 -9.64
CA GLU A 548 -20.77 -16.70 -9.78
C GLU A 548 -20.86 -18.21 -9.56
N LYS A 549 -20.84 -19.01 -10.63
CA LYS A 549 -20.93 -20.47 -10.56
C LYS A 549 -19.60 -21.10 -10.16
N LEU A 550 -19.19 -20.92 -8.91
CA LEU A 550 -17.99 -21.55 -8.37
C LEU A 550 -18.18 -23.07 -8.28
N GLY A 551 -17.21 -23.82 -8.80
CA GLY A 551 -17.20 -25.28 -8.75
C GLY A 551 -16.81 -25.82 -7.37
N PRO A 552 -16.92 -27.14 -7.16
CA PRO A 552 -16.53 -27.79 -5.91
C PRO A 552 -15.04 -27.70 -5.61
N SER A 553 -14.19 -27.59 -6.64
CA SER A 553 -12.73 -27.53 -6.51
C SER A 553 -12.18 -26.27 -7.16
N LEU A 554 -11.33 -25.56 -6.42
CA LEU A 554 -10.72 -24.28 -6.81
C LEU A 554 -9.19 -24.43 -6.79
N TRP A 555 -8.48 -23.60 -7.54
CA TRP A 555 -7.07 -23.33 -7.26
C TRP A 555 -6.97 -22.47 -6.01
N HIS A 556 -6.23 -22.91 -5.00
CA HIS A 556 -5.95 -22.18 -3.77
C HIS A 556 -4.51 -21.70 -3.79
N MET A 557 -4.33 -20.41 -3.48
CA MET A 557 -3.03 -19.74 -3.49
C MET A 557 -2.85 -19.04 -2.15
N HIS A 558 -1.64 -19.09 -1.58
CA HIS A 558 -1.38 -18.31 -0.37
C HIS A 558 -1.56 -16.81 -0.67
N PRO A 559 -2.48 -16.10 0.00
CA PRO A 559 -2.92 -14.76 -0.41
C PRO A 559 -1.79 -13.73 -0.43
N ILE A 560 -0.97 -13.67 0.63
CA ILE A 560 0.14 -12.71 0.73
C ILE A 560 1.31 -13.08 -0.19
N MET A 561 1.69 -14.36 -0.26
CA MET A 561 2.79 -14.83 -1.12
C MET A 561 2.49 -14.58 -2.60
N PHE A 562 1.30 -14.97 -3.06
CA PHE A 562 0.90 -14.83 -4.46
C PHE A 562 0.75 -13.35 -4.87
N LEU A 563 -0.07 -12.58 -4.16
CA LEU A 563 -0.31 -11.18 -4.50
C LEU A 563 0.93 -10.30 -4.29
N GLY A 564 1.77 -10.60 -3.31
CA GLY A 564 2.98 -9.83 -3.06
C GLY A 564 4.02 -9.92 -4.19
N MET A 565 4.01 -11.00 -4.99
CA MET A 565 4.86 -11.11 -6.18
C MET A 565 4.36 -10.27 -7.36
N MET A 566 3.05 -10.04 -7.44
CA MET A 566 2.43 -9.21 -8.48
C MET A 566 2.26 -7.76 -8.05
N LYS A 567 2.39 -7.49 -6.74
CA LYS A 567 2.39 -6.15 -6.19
C LYS A 567 3.57 -5.40 -6.81
N LEU A 568 3.25 -4.44 -7.67
CA LEU A 568 4.23 -3.53 -8.24
C LEU A 568 4.99 -2.85 -7.09
N ASN A 569 6.24 -3.24 -6.90
CA ASN A 569 7.23 -2.50 -6.12
C ASN A 569 7.75 -1.31 -6.92
N SER A 570 6.92 -0.70 -7.76
CA SER A 570 7.28 0.51 -8.45
C SER A 570 7.19 1.63 -7.42
N LYS A 571 8.34 1.93 -6.78
CA LYS A 571 8.52 3.22 -6.09
C LYS A 571 8.05 4.35 -7.01
N ILE A 572 8.26 4.19 -8.30
CA ILE A 572 7.76 5.10 -9.32
C ILE A 572 6.26 4.87 -9.58
N LYS A 573 5.44 5.90 -9.38
CA LYS A 573 4.02 5.94 -9.71
C LYS A 573 3.76 7.05 -10.72
N TYR A 574 2.85 6.81 -11.66
CA TYR A 574 2.38 7.81 -12.61
C TYR A 574 0.90 8.07 -12.34
N ILE A 575 0.54 9.33 -12.11
CA ILE A 575 -0.84 9.81 -12.06
C ILE A 575 -1.02 10.87 -13.14
N TYR A 576 -2.27 11.08 -13.56
CA TYR A 576 -2.60 12.03 -14.61
C TYR A 576 -3.61 13.04 -14.10
N THR A 577 -3.38 14.33 -14.37
CA THR A 577 -4.33 15.41 -14.08
C THR A 577 -4.95 15.92 -15.37
N ASP A 578 -6.25 15.74 -15.52
CA ASP A 578 -7.00 16.19 -16.70
C ASP A 578 -7.37 17.68 -16.61
N TYR A 579 -6.98 18.43 -17.62
CA TYR A 579 -7.29 19.86 -17.77
C TYR A 579 -8.34 20.06 -18.87
N LYS A 580 -9.34 20.92 -18.58
CA LYS A 580 -10.46 21.19 -19.50
C LYS A 580 -10.08 21.95 -20.77
N LEU A 581 -8.90 22.59 -20.76
CA LEU A 581 -8.39 23.37 -21.88
C LEU A 581 -7.55 22.48 -22.82
N THR A 582 -7.48 22.89 -24.08
CA THR A 582 -6.56 22.30 -25.06
C THR A 582 -5.14 22.85 -24.87
N LEU A 583 -4.14 22.13 -25.36
CA LEU A 583 -2.74 22.60 -25.33
C LEU A 583 -2.55 23.91 -26.12
N GLN A 584 -3.34 24.13 -27.17
CA GLN A 584 -3.30 25.36 -27.96
C GLN A 584 -3.87 26.55 -27.20
N GLU A 585 -4.98 26.38 -26.47
CA GLU A 585 -5.52 27.42 -25.60
C GLU A 585 -4.54 27.76 -24.47
N MET A 586 -3.86 26.75 -23.93
CA MET A 586 -2.80 26.92 -22.94
C MET A 586 -1.68 27.82 -23.50
N LEU A 587 -1.14 27.46 -24.66
CA LEU A 587 -0.08 28.19 -25.35
C LEU A 587 -0.49 29.64 -25.63
N LYS A 588 -1.68 29.86 -26.17
CA LYS A 588 -2.19 31.20 -26.48
C LYS A 588 -2.25 32.10 -25.25
N LYS A 589 -2.70 31.57 -24.10
CA LYS A 589 -2.71 32.32 -22.83
C LYS A 589 -1.30 32.67 -22.39
N GLN A 590 -0.37 31.72 -22.47
CA GLN A 590 1.02 31.92 -22.04
C GLN A 590 1.77 32.95 -22.88
N LEU A 591 1.48 33.03 -24.18
CA LEU A 591 2.08 34.04 -25.06
C LEU A 591 1.70 35.49 -24.71
N THR A 592 0.71 35.71 -23.84
CA THR A 592 0.34 37.06 -23.37
C THR A 592 1.28 37.60 -22.30
N VAL A 593 1.96 36.73 -21.55
CA VAL A 593 2.81 37.12 -20.42
C VAL A 593 4.28 36.75 -20.59
N LEU A 594 4.61 35.79 -21.47
CA LEU A 594 5.97 35.27 -21.60
C LEU A 594 6.75 35.88 -22.76
N ASN A 595 8.00 36.25 -22.48
CA ASN A 595 8.98 36.75 -23.45
C ASN A 595 10.44 36.40 -23.09
N MET A 596 10.73 35.48 -22.16
CA MET A 596 12.10 35.20 -21.66
C MET A 596 12.51 33.71 -21.73
N TYR A 597 13.77 33.46 -22.10
CA TYR A 597 14.49 32.19 -21.99
C TYR A 597 15.74 32.39 -21.13
N GLY A 598 15.74 31.83 -19.91
CA GLY A 598 16.76 32.21 -18.93
C GLY A 598 16.66 33.71 -18.62
N ASN A 599 17.76 34.44 -18.81
CA ASN A 599 17.80 35.90 -18.69
C ASN A 599 17.66 36.62 -20.04
N ASP A 600 17.53 35.89 -21.15
CA ASP A 600 17.54 36.44 -22.50
C ASP A 600 16.10 36.60 -23.06
N PRO A 601 15.78 37.70 -23.75
CA PRO A 601 14.48 37.87 -24.39
C PRO A 601 14.32 36.93 -25.59
N ILE A 602 13.14 36.31 -25.72
CA ILE A 602 12.78 35.47 -26.86
C ILE A 602 12.34 36.37 -28.02
N SER A 603 12.91 36.14 -29.21
CA SER A 603 12.50 36.90 -30.39
C SER A 603 11.00 36.69 -30.70
N PRO A 604 10.25 37.75 -31.08
CA PRO A 604 8.83 37.61 -31.41
C PRO A 604 8.56 36.53 -32.48
N ALA A 605 9.44 36.39 -33.47
CA ALA A 605 9.32 35.44 -34.57
C ALA A 605 9.45 33.97 -34.15
N SER A 606 10.15 33.67 -33.04
CA SER A 606 10.35 32.31 -32.54
C SER A 606 9.54 32.00 -31.28
N ARG A 607 8.83 32.99 -30.72
CA ARG A 607 8.24 32.92 -29.38
C ARG A 607 7.19 31.83 -29.23
N GLU A 608 6.31 31.69 -30.20
CA GLU A 608 5.27 30.64 -30.21
C GLU A 608 5.88 29.24 -30.23
N ARG A 609 6.87 29.01 -31.10
CA ARG A 609 7.58 27.72 -31.18
C ARG A 609 8.29 27.40 -29.87
N VAL A 610 9.05 28.35 -29.33
CA VAL A 610 9.84 28.14 -28.10
C VAL A 610 8.91 27.87 -26.90
N VAL A 611 7.86 28.67 -26.69
CA VAL A 611 6.92 28.41 -25.58
C VAL A 611 6.18 27.08 -25.80
N GLY A 612 5.81 26.77 -27.04
CA GLY A 612 5.15 25.52 -27.42
C GLY A 612 5.98 24.27 -27.14
N GLU A 613 7.30 24.32 -27.35
CA GLU A 613 8.22 23.21 -27.04
C GLU A 613 8.26 22.91 -25.54
N TYR A 614 8.22 23.95 -24.70
CA TYR A 614 8.39 23.80 -23.26
C TYR A 614 7.11 23.47 -22.48
N ILE A 615 5.95 23.78 -23.06
CA ILE A 615 4.67 23.54 -22.42
C ILE A 615 4.10 22.17 -22.75
N ASN A 616 4.51 21.53 -23.85
CA ASN A 616 3.99 20.23 -24.25
C ASN A 616 4.53 19.11 -23.34
N PRO A 617 3.68 18.44 -22.52
CA PRO A 617 4.14 17.40 -21.61
C PRO A 617 4.73 16.17 -22.32
N GLU A 618 4.26 15.83 -23.52
CA GLU A 618 4.73 14.67 -24.30
C GLU A 618 6.21 14.78 -24.69
N LYS A 619 6.77 16.00 -24.69
CA LYS A 619 8.19 16.24 -25.00
C LYS A 619 9.14 15.76 -23.89
N TYR A 620 8.61 15.35 -22.75
CA TYR A 620 9.38 15.11 -21.53
C TYR A 620 9.21 13.70 -20.97
N GLU A 621 8.76 12.76 -21.81
CA GLU A 621 8.57 11.35 -21.44
C GLU A 621 9.89 10.58 -21.24
N ASP A 622 11.03 11.15 -21.65
CA ASP A 622 12.35 10.54 -21.44
C ASP A 622 12.76 10.55 -19.95
N LYS A 623 12.91 9.34 -19.40
CA LYS A 623 13.32 9.09 -18.01
C LYS A 623 14.81 9.30 -17.77
N GLU A 624 15.65 9.22 -18.81
CA GLU A 624 17.11 9.36 -18.68
C GLU A 624 17.53 10.83 -18.65
N GLY A 625 16.93 11.69 -19.48
CA GLY A 625 17.25 13.12 -19.58
C GLY A 625 16.82 14.01 -18.40
N GLY A 626 16.07 13.45 -17.43
CA GLY A 626 15.58 14.17 -16.25
C GLY A 626 14.36 15.06 -16.48
N GLY A 627 13.90 15.23 -17.72
CA GLY A 627 12.74 16.06 -18.07
C GLY A 627 11.45 15.62 -17.37
N ILE A 628 11.26 14.32 -17.16
CA ILE A 628 10.09 13.77 -16.46
C ILE A 628 9.99 14.27 -15.00
N PHE A 629 11.10 14.69 -14.38
CA PHE A 629 11.12 15.21 -13.00
C PHE A 629 10.44 16.56 -12.84
N GLN A 630 10.07 17.24 -13.93
CA GLN A 630 9.21 18.41 -13.81
C GLN A 630 7.78 18.05 -13.36
N PHE A 631 7.38 16.79 -13.55
CA PHE A 631 6.10 16.24 -13.10
C PHE A 631 6.21 15.57 -11.74
N LEU A 632 7.40 15.52 -11.12
CA LEU A 632 7.56 14.96 -9.78
C LEU A 632 6.65 15.73 -8.81
N VAL A 633 5.84 14.99 -8.03
CA VAL A 633 5.08 15.55 -6.93
C VAL A 633 6.08 15.96 -5.84
N ILE A 634 6.26 17.26 -5.67
CA ILE A 634 7.22 17.85 -4.72
C ILE A 634 6.58 18.17 -3.35
N LYS A 635 5.35 17.72 -3.14
CA LYS A 635 4.69 17.74 -1.83
C LYS A 635 5.18 16.56 -0.99
N GLY A 636 5.67 16.86 0.21
CA GLY A 636 6.20 15.88 1.15
C GLY A 636 7.70 15.60 1.03
N TYR A 637 8.28 15.15 2.14
CA TYR A 637 9.68 14.71 2.23
C TYR A 637 9.87 13.38 1.49
N MET A 638 10.87 13.30 0.61
CA MET A 638 11.09 12.15 -0.26
C MET A 638 12.08 11.13 0.35
N GLY A 639 13.03 11.62 1.15
CA GLY A 639 14.08 10.87 1.82
C GLY A 639 15.10 10.25 0.87
N VAL A 640 15.77 11.10 0.10
CA VAL A 640 17.03 10.77 -0.57
C VAL A 640 18.14 10.55 0.47
N PRO A 641 19.10 9.63 0.26
CA PRO A 641 20.26 9.50 1.14
C PRO A 641 21.00 10.83 1.31
N GLU A 642 21.33 11.21 2.55
CA GLU A 642 22.00 12.48 2.88
C GLU A 642 23.29 12.67 2.07
N GLU A 643 24.05 11.59 1.84
CA GLU A 643 25.29 11.61 1.04
C GLU A 643 25.05 12.01 -0.43
N GLN A 644 23.90 11.67 -1.02
CA GLN A 644 23.59 12.10 -2.40
C GLN A 644 23.29 13.61 -2.45
N LEU A 645 22.55 14.12 -1.45
CA LEU A 645 22.27 15.55 -1.33
C LEU A 645 23.55 16.34 -1.07
N LYS A 646 24.40 15.85 -0.16
CA LYS A 646 25.72 16.42 0.13
C LYS A 646 26.64 16.42 -1.08
N ALA A 647 26.72 15.31 -1.82
CA ALA A 647 27.50 15.23 -3.05
C ALA A 647 27.03 16.25 -4.09
N PHE A 648 25.71 16.44 -4.22
CA PHE A 648 25.16 17.47 -5.09
C PHE A 648 25.50 18.90 -4.62
N LEU A 649 25.43 19.18 -3.33
CA LEU A 649 25.69 20.52 -2.76
C LEU A 649 27.18 20.89 -2.66
N SER A 650 28.07 19.90 -2.71
CA SER A 650 29.52 20.10 -2.60
C SER A 650 30.04 21.10 -3.64
N GLY A 651 30.79 22.11 -3.17
CA GLY A 651 31.38 23.14 -4.03
C GLY A 651 30.40 24.22 -4.51
N LYS A 652 29.13 24.20 -4.09
CA LYS A 652 28.10 25.19 -4.48
C LYS A 652 28.02 26.38 -3.52
N GLY A 653 29.17 26.99 -3.22
CA GLY A 653 29.26 28.23 -2.44
C GLY A 653 28.58 28.13 -1.07
N THR A 654 27.69 29.09 -0.77
CA THR A 654 26.96 29.15 0.52
C THR A 654 25.99 27.99 0.76
N LEU A 655 25.70 27.18 -0.27
CA LEU A 655 24.85 25.99 -0.15
C LEU A 655 25.65 24.73 0.23
N SER A 656 26.98 24.76 0.12
CA SER A 656 27.84 23.64 0.49
C SER A 656 27.76 23.40 2.00
N GLY A 657 27.49 22.16 2.42
CA GLY A 657 27.34 21.78 3.84
C GLY A 657 25.96 22.04 4.44
N GLN A 658 24.97 22.44 3.63
CA GLN A 658 23.61 22.76 4.08
C GLN A 658 22.61 21.59 3.91
N GLU A 659 23.08 20.37 3.64
CA GLU A 659 22.23 19.18 3.43
C GLU A 659 21.24 18.94 4.57
N LYS A 660 21.68 19.08 5.82
CA LYS A 660 20.82 18.92 7.01
C LYS A 660 19.74 19.99 7.07
N THR A 661 20.10 21.24 6.81
CA THR A 661 19.17 22.37 6.75
C THR A 661 18.05 22.14 5.74
N PHE A 662 18.40 21.67 4.53
CA PHE A 662 17.42 21.33 3.51
C PHE A 662 16.50 20.17 3.94
N ILE A 663 17.06 19.12 4.54
CA ILE A 663 16.28 17.97 5.04
C ILE A 663 15.32 18.38 6.16
N GLU A 664 15.77 19.22 7.09
CA GLU A 664 14.95 19.71 8.21
C GLU A 664 13.83 20.61 7.71
N ALA A 665 14.13 21.56 6.82
CA ALA A 665 13.12 22.42 6.21
C ALA A 665 12.10 21.62 5.40
N ALA A 666 12.55 20.62 4.62
CA ALA A 666 11.70 19.72 3.85
C ALA A 666 10.69 18.97 4.73
N LYS A 667 11.17 18.35 5.81
CA LYS A 667 10.32 17.65 6.80
C LYS A 667 9.35 18.60 7.49
N LYS A 668 9.82 19.77 7.91
CA LYS A 668 9.03 20.76 8.66
C LYS A 668 7.89 21.35 7.84
N TYR A 669 8.11 21.56 6.54
CA TYR A 669 7.14 22.25 5.67
C TYR A 669 6.45 21.34 4.66
N ASP A 670 6.55 20.02 4.82
CA ASP A 670 5.92 19.01 3.96
C ASP A 670 6.23 19.24 2.47
N ILE A 671 7.52 19.36 2.15
CA ILE A 671 8.02 19.67 0.80
C ILE A 671 9.28 18.85 0.48
N ASN A 672 9.52 18.58 -0.80
CA ASN A 672 10.60 17.71 -1.26
C ASN A 672 11.99 18.38 -1.14
N GLU A 673 12.93 17.70 -0.47
CA GLU A 673 14.28 18.18 -0.18
C GLU A 673 15.17 18.29 -1.43
N CYS A 674 15.01 17.37 -2.40
CA CYS A 674 15.73 17.44 -3.66
C CYS A 674 15.29 18.66 -4.46
N TYR A 675 13.98 18.94 -4.46
CA TYR A 675 13.43 20.14 -5.08
C TYR A 675 13.98 21.42 -4.42
N LEU A 676 13.94 21.53 -3.08
CA LEU A 676 14.45 22.72 -2.40
C LEU A 676 15.93 22.98 -2.75
N ALA A 677 16.78 21.95 -2.68
CA ALA A 677 18.19 22.08 -3.01
C ALA A 677 18.42 22.42 -4.50
N ALA A 678 17.75 21.70 -5.41
CA ALA A 678 17.86 21.95 -6.85
C ALA A 678 17.40 23.36 -7.24
N HIS A 679 16.30 23.83 -6.64
CA HIS A 679 15.75 25.16 -6.86
C HIS A 679 16.70 26.23 -6.33
N ALA A 680 17.20 26.10 -5.09
CA ALA A 680 18.15 27.04 -4.52
C ALA A 680 19.43 27.15 -5.36
N VAL A 681 19.92 26.03 -5.91
CA VAL A 681 21.09 26.02 -6.80
C VAL A 681 20.88 26.82 -8.08
N VAL A 682 19.68 26.72 -8.69
CA VAL A 682 19.34 27.50 -9.89
C VAL A 682 19.23 28.99 -9.55
N GLU A 683 18.44 29.34 -8.54
CA GLU A 683 18.16 30.75 -8.19
C GLU A 683 19.39 31.52 -7.69
N THR A 684 20.34 30.82 -7.08
CA THR A 684 21.55 31.46 -6.53
C THR A 684 22.77 31.36 -7.45
N GLY A 685 22.65 30.68 -8.59
CA GLY A 685 23.78 30.39 -9.47
C GLY A 685 24.87 29.60 -8.74
N ASN A 686 24.52 28.43 -8.19
CA ASN A 686 25.37 27.57 -7.35
C ASN A 686 25.87 28.25 -6.06
N GLY A 687 25.02 28.99 -5.35
CA GLY A 687 25.37 29.63 -4.08
C GLY A 687 26.47 30.70 -4.21
N SER A 688 26.58 31.32 -5.39
CA SER A 688 27.65 32.26 -5.72
C SER A 688 27.64 33.48 -4.78
N SER A 689 28.82 33.90 -4.34
CA SER A 689 29.02 35.12 -3.52
C SER A 689 28.54 36.40 -4.22
N ARG A 690 28.38 36.36 -5.55
CA ARG A 690 27.86 37.48 -6.35
C ARG A 690 26.33 37.53 -6.40
N GLY A 691 25.62 36.45 -6.06
CA GLY A 691 24.15 36.40 -6.04
C GLY A 691 23.54 36.78 -4.69
N MET A 692 22.20 36.84 -4.62
CA MET A 692 21.48 37.06 -3.36
C MET A 692 21.65 35.90 -2.36
N GLY A 693 21.93 34.69 -2.86
CA GLY A 693 22.25 33.51 -2.03
C GLY A 693 23.64 33.55 -1.38
N GLY A 694 24.57 34.34 -1.94
CA GLY A 694 25.91 34.55 -1.37
C GLY A 694 25.95 35.46 -0.15
N GLY A 695 24.83 36.15 0.11
CA GLY A 695 24.65 37.12 1.17
C GLY A 695 25.14 38.52 0.79
N ARG A 696 24.26 39.51 0.91
CA ARG A 696 24.56 40.92 0.61
C ARG A 696 24.26 41.80 1.83
N THR A 697 25.12 42.77 2.09
CA THR A 697 24.82 43.81 3.07
C THR A 697 23.72 44.71 2.52
N PHE A 698 22.67 44.92 3.30
CA PHE A 698 21.52 45.71 2.91
C PHE A 698 21.01 46.52 4.11
N ASN A 699 20.62 47.76 3.85
CA ASN A 699 19.97 48.64 4.83
C ASN A 699 18.54 48.89 4.40
N TYR A 700 17.58 48.35 5.14
CA TYR A 700 16.16 48.58 4.85
C TYR A 700 15.67 49.82 5.61
N LYS A 701 15.36 50.89 4.87
CA LYS A 701 14.71 52.11 5.40
C LYS A 701 15.40 52.70 6.65
N ASN A 702 16.73 52.73 6.69
CA ASN A 702 17.54 53.23 7.82
C ASN A 702 17.40 52.45 9.13
N GLN A 703 16.98 51.18 9.07
CA GLN A 703 16.85 50.30 10.25
C GLN A 703 18.16 49.58 10.64
N GLY A 704 19.28 49.95 10.01
CA GLY A 704 20.60 49.38 10.24
C GLY A 704 21.05 48.45 9.11
N GLU A 705 22.36 48.37 8.88
CA GLU A 705 22.94 47.46 7.89
C GLU A 705 23.01 46.04 8.45
N ARG A 706 22.50 45.07 7.70
CA ARG A 706 22.68 43.64 7.98
C ARG A 706 23.00 42.88 6.71
N LYS A 707 23.76 41.80 6.86
CA LYS A 707 23.95 40.82 5.78
C LYS A 707 22.68 39.96 5.69
N VAL A 708 22.07 39.92 4.51
CA VAL A 708 20.83 39.18 4.23
C VAL A 708 21.05 38.19 3.10
N TYR A 709 20.29 37.10 3.12
CA TYR A 709 20.39 35.98 2.18
C TYR A 709 19.00 35.68 1.59
N ASN A 710 18.94 35.39 0.28
CA ASN A 710 17.72 34.94 -0.38
C ASN A 710 18.06 33.77 -1.31
N MET A 711 17.59 32.58 -0.96
CA MET A 711 17.97 31.34 -1.65
C MET A 711 17.05 30.97 -2.82
N TYR A 712 15.88 31.62 -2.94
CA TYR A 712 14.84 31.18 -3.89
C TYR A 712 14.24 32.34 -4.71
N GLY A 713 14.92 33.48 -4.75
CA GLY A 713 14.47 34.65 -5.52
C GLY A 713 13.17 35.31 -5.01
N ILE A 714 12.74 35.03 -3.77
CA ILE A 714 11.43 35.44 -3.27
C ILE A 714 11.36 36.97 -3.13
N GLY A 715 10.33 37.58 -3.73
CA GLY A 715 10.12 39.03 -3.70
C GLY A 715 10.96 39.82 -4.72
N ALA A 716 11.62 39.14 -5.65
CA ALA A 716 12.24 39.77 -6.82
C ALA A 716 11.14 40.22 -7.80
N VAL A 717 10.96 41.53 -7.95
CA VAL A 717 9.96 42.14 -8.85
C VAL A 717 10.62 42.69 -10.11
N ASP A 718 9.88 42.71 -11.22
CA ASP A 718 10.38 43.20 -12.52
C ASP A 718 10.93 44.63 -12.42
N ASN A 719 12.05 44.89 -13.11
CA ASN A 719 12.83 46.13 -13.09
C ASN A 719 13.49 46.50 -11.75
N ASN A 720 13.35 45.70 -10.68
CA ASN A 720 14.08 45.88 -9.42
C ASN A 720 14.30 44.59 -8.60
N ALA A 721 14.56 43.48 -9.30
CA ALA A 721 14.63 42.13 -8.74
C ALA A 721 15.56 42.02 -7.53
N THR A 722 16.75 42.62 -7.61
CA THR A 722 17.76 42.55 -6.55
C THR A 722 17.35 43.34 -5.30
N LEU A 723 16.87 44.59 -5.42
CA LEU A 723 16.49 45.36 -4.21
C LEU A 723 15.21 44.80 -3.57
N GLY A 724 14.24 44.34 -4.36
CA GLY A 724 13.03 43.69 -3.85
C GLY A 724 13.33 42.40 -3.09
N GLY A 725 14.19 41.55 -3.64
CA GLY A 725 14.62 40.30 -3.00
C GLY A 725 15.43 40.51 -1.72
N LEU A 726 16.33 41.51 -1.70
CA LEU A 726 17.12 41.87 -0.51
C LEU A 726 16.26 42.52 0.58
N GLY A 727 15.32 43.40 0.22
CA GLY A 727 14.37 43.99 1.15
C GLY A 727 13.44 42.96 1.78
N THR A 728 12.98 41.99 0.98
CA THR A 728 12.18 40.86 1.46
C THR A 728 12.96 40.01 2.45
N ALA A 729 14.22 39.66 2.14
CA ALA A 729 15.10 38.91 3.02
C ALA A 729 15.35 39.63 4.36
N TYR A 730 15.57 40.95 4.33
CA TYR A 730 15.72 41.77 5.53
C TYR A 730 14.45 41.74 6.39
N TYR A 731 13.29 42.00 5.77
CA TYR A 731 11.99 42.03 6.45
C TYR A 731 11.61 40.68 7.07
N LYS A 732 11.95 39.58 6.40
CA LYS A 732 11.71 38.20 6.87
C LYS A 732 12.77 37.68 7.83
N GLY A 733 13.83 38.45 8.11
CA GLY A 733 14.87 38.08 9.07
C GLY A 733 15.86 37.02 8.56
N TRP A 734 16.06 36.92 7.25
CA TRP A 734 16.94 35.93 6.62
C TRP A 734 18.41 36.36 6.69
N PHE A 735 18.97 36.39 7.91
CA PHE A 735 20.31 36.89 8.19
C PHE A 735 21.42 35.83 8.13
N THR A 736 21.06 34.57 7.89
CA THR A 736 22.01 33.47 7.64
C THR A 736 21.51 32.59 6.49
N PRO A 737 22.37 31.79 5.85
CA PRO A 737 21.95 30.80 4.87
C PRO A 737 20.85 29.86 5.39
N GLU A 738 20.97 29.41 6.63
CA GLU A 738 20.03 28.48 7.26
C GLU A 738 18.63 29.10 7.39
N LEU A 739 18.56 30.34 7.89
CA LEU A 739 17.31 31.07 8.03
C LEU A 739 16.66 31.37 6.67
N ALA A 740 17.46 31.62 5.64
CA ALA A 740 16.96 31.83 4.28
C ALA A 740 16.45 30.54 3.63
N ILE A 741 17.09 29.38 3.89
CA ILE A 741 16.63 28.07 3.45
C ILE A 741 15.31 27.71 4.13
N ASP A 742 15.22 27.81 5.46
CA ASP A 742 14.02 27.50 6.24
C ASP A 742 12.85 28.43 5.87
N GLY A 743 13.07 29.75 5.91
CA GLY A 743 12.01 30.73 5.62
C GLY A 743 11.56 30.73 4.16
N GLY A 744 12.46 30.42 3.22
CA GLY A 744 12.11 30.25 1.82
C GLY A 744 11.30 28.97 1.57
N ALA A 745 11.67 27.85 2.20
CA ALA A 745 10.89 26.62 2.15
C ALA A 745 9.47 26.81 2.71
N GLN A 746 9.34 27.54 3.83
CA GLN A 746 8.04 27.94 4.38
C GLN A 746 7.20 28.70 3.36
N TYR A 747 7.80 29.70 2.70
CA TYR A 747 7.10 30.52 1.71
C TYR A 747 6.62 29.68 0.52
N ILE A 748 7.50 28.85 -0.05
CA ILE A 748 7.16 28.00 -1.20
C ILE A 748 6.04 27.01 -0.83
N SER A 749 6.15 26.37 0.33
CA SER A 749 5.13 25.45 0.81
C SER A 749 3.76 26.15 0.95
N ALA A 750 3.72 27.29 1.63
CA ALA A 750 2.46 28.00 1.90
C ALA A 750 1.81 28.64 0.67
N ASN A 751 2.60 29.07 -0.31
CA ASN A 751 2.09 29.81 -1.47
C ASN A 751 1.90 28.94 -2.72
N PHE A 752 2.61 27.81 -2.86
CA PHE A 752 2.53 26.95 -4.04
C PHE A 752 2.17 25.51 -3.67
N VAL A 753 3.08 24.77 -3.05
CA VAL A 753 3.00 23.30 -2.95
C VAL A 753 1.83 22.83 -2.07
N ASN A 754 1.66 23.46 -0.91
CA ASN A 754 0.60 23.15 0.06
C ASN A 754 -0.50 24.21 0.09
N SER A 755 -0.58 25.06 -0.94
CA SER A 755 -1.58 26.12 -1.00
C SER A 755 -2.89 25.64 -1.63
N ALA A 756 -3.89 25.37 -0.80
CA ALA A 756 -5.25 25.09 -1.26
C ALA A 756 -5.84 26.27 -2.06
N LYS A 757 -5.50 27.50 -1.66
CA LYS A 757 -5.89 28.75 -2.35
C LYS A 757 -5.43 28.76 -3.81
N HIS A 758 -4.21 28.28 -4.05
CA HIS A 758 -3.59 28.22 -5.38
C HIS A 758 -3.66 26.81 -5.99
N LYS A 759 -4.63 25.99 -5.57
CA LYS A 759 -4.95 24.68 -6.16
C LYS A 759 -3.78 23.69 -6.17
N PHE A 760 -2.90 23.76 -5.17
CA PHE A 760 -1.76 22.86 -5.00
C PHE A 760 -0.88 22.77 -6.25
N GLN A 761 -0.10 23.83 -6.52
CA GLN A 761 0.95 23.79 -7.54
C GLN A 761 2.13 22.95 -7.05
N ASN A 762 1.91 21.64 -6.98
CA ASN A 762 2.75 20.65 -6.31
C ASN A 762 3.68 19.88 -7.25
N THR A 763 3.89 20.39 -8.46
CA THR A 763 4.92 19.95 -9.41
C THR A 763 5.60 21.17 -10.00
N LEU A 764 6.84 21.05 -10.48
CA LEU A 764 7.54 22.15 -11.18
C LEU A 764 6.74 22.64 -12.37
N TYR A 765 6.10 21.72 -13.11
CA TYR A 765 5.22 22.05 -14.23
C TYR A 765 4.06 22.95 -13.78
N LYS A 766 3.35 22.57 -12.71
CA LYS A 766 2.23 23.38 -12.19
C LYS A 766 2.69 24.73 -11.65
N MET A 767 3.86 24.78 -11.00
CA MET A 767 4.44 26.03 -10.50
C MET A 767 4.83 26.99 -11.63
N LYS A 768 5.34 26.46 -12.75
CA LYS A 768 5.76 27.27 -13.90
C LYS A 768 4.60 27.69 -14.80
N TRP A 769 3.66 26.79 -15.06
CA TRP A 769 2.66 26.99 -16.11
C TRP A 769 1.26 27.25 -15.59
N ASN A 770 0.96 26.86 -14.35
CA ASN A 770 -0.37 26.93 -13.74
C ASN A 770 -1.51 26.52 -14.71
N PRO A 771 -1.55 25.27 -15.18
CA PRO A 771 -2.57 24.82 -16.12
C PRO A 771 -4.03 24.98 -15.63
N GLU A 772 -4.26 25.05 -14.32
CA GLU A 772 -5.58 25.33 -13.73
C GLU A 772 -6.04 26.77 -14.00
N ALA A 773 -5.10 27.73 -13.96
CA ALA A 773 -5.34 29.14 -14.27
C ALA A 773 -4.12 29.73 -15.03
N PRO A 774 -4.00 29.47 -16.35
CA PRO A 774 -2.78 29.78 -17.11
C PRO A 774 -2.45 31.27 -17.12
N ALA A 775 -1.15 31.60 -17.23
CA ALA A 775 -0.63 32.97 -17.20
C ALA A 775 -0.91 33.74 -15.89
N SER A 776 -1.13 33.00 -14.79
CA SER A 776 -1.37 33.58 -13.46
C SER A 776 -0.63 32.79 -12.38
N HIS A 777 -0.16 33.48 -11.33
CA HIS A 777 0.51 32.87 -10.18
C HIS A 777 1.60 31.85 -10.58
N GLU A 778 2.50 32.29 -11.46
CA GLU A 778 3.66 31.50 -11.90
C GLU A 778 4.88 31.87 -11.09
N TYR A 779 5.71 30.87 -10.79
CA TYR A 779 6.90 31.11 -9.98
C TYR A 779 7.97 31.92 -10.74
N ALA A 780 8.09 31.72 -12.06
CA ALA A 780 9.16 32.29 -12.87
C ALA A 780 8.72 32.67 -14.29
N SER A 781 9.38 33.69 -14.85
CA SER A 781 9.17 34.19 -16.22
C SER A 781 9.92 33.39 -17.29
N SER A 782 11.03 32.73 -16.95
CA SER A 782 11.82 31.92 -17.87
C SER A 782 11.09 30.63 -18.25
N VAL A 783 10.95 30.37 -19.56
CA VAL A 783 10.32 29.13 -20.08
C VAL A 783 11.07 27.84 -19.70
N ASN A 784 12.38 27.92 -19.48
CA ASN A 784 13.24 26.76 -19.19
C ASN A 784 13.35 26.44 -17.69
N TRP A 785 12.77 27.26 -16.80
CA TRP A 785 12.94 27.17 -15.34
C TRP A 785 12.62 25.77 -14.78
N ALA A 786 11.47 25.20 -15.15
CA ALA A 786 11.06 23.87 -14.65
C ALA A 786 12.04 22.76 -15.11
N ASN A 787 12.52 22.87 -16.35
CA ASN A 787 13.45 21.90 -16.93
C ASN A 787 14.82 21.94 -16.25
N GLU A 788 15.36 23.13 -15.94
CA GLU A 788 16.65 23.26 -15.23
C GLU A 788 16.62 22.64 -13.84
N ILE A 789 15.56 22.91 -13.08
CA ILE A 789 15.40 22.34 -11.74
C ILE A 789 15.18 20.83 -11.84
N SER A 790 14.36 20.35 -12.78
CA SER A 790 14.10 18.91 -12.94
C SER A 790 15.38 18.09 -13.20
N LYS A 791 16.29 18.60 -14.02
CA LYS A 791 17.60 17.99 -14.29
C LYS A 791 18.48 17.92 -13.04
N ASN A 792 18.40 18.94 -12.18
CA ASN A 792 19.13 18.93 -10.90
C ASN A 792 18.50 17.95 -9.90
N ILE A 793 17.17 17.86 -9.82
CA ILE A 793 16.49 16.83 -9.01
C ILE A 793 16.92 15.43 -9.47
N ARG A 794 16.94 15.18 -10.78
CA ARG A 794 17.41 13.92 -11.37
C ARG A 794 18.85 13.57 -10.96
N LYS A 795 19.73 14.56 -10.91
CA LYS A 795 21.13 14.39 -10.46
C LYS A 795 21.21 14.03 -8.98
N ILE A 796 20.43 14.68 -8.13
CA ILE A 796 20.38 14.37 -6.69
C ILE A 796 19.89 12.94 -6.48
N CYS A 797 18.83 12.53 -7.19
CA CYS A 797 18.24 11.20 -7.02
C CYS A 797 19.14 10.04 -7.49
N GLY A 798 20.10 10.30 -8.40
CA GLY A 798 20.94 9.26 -8.99
C GLY A 798 20.17 8.28 -9.89
N HIS A 799 20.88 7.36 -10.57
CA HIS A 799 20.24 6.38 -11.47
C HIS A 799 19.46 5.30 -10.70
N ASP A 800 19.94 4.93 -9.52
CA ASP A 800 19.29 3.96 -8.66
C ASP A 800 18.25 4.65 -7.78
N LEU A 801 17.00 4.66 -8.22
CA LEU A 801 15.87 5.21 -7.47
C LEU A 801 15.41 4.28 -6.33
N SER A 802 15.96 3.07 -6.21
CA SER A 802 15.58 2.11 -5.16
C SER A 802 16.08 2.52 -3.77
N VAL A 803 17.01 3.47 -3.67
CA VAL A 803 17.53 3.96 -2.37
C VAL A 803 16.66 5.04 -1.73
N ILE A 804 15.70 5.62 -2.46
CA ILE A 804 14.81 6.68 -1.97
C ILE A 804 13.77 6.11 -1.01
N SER A 805 13.56 6.72 0.15
CA SER A 805 12.74 6.14 1.22
C SER A 805 11.24 6.07 0.92
N SER A 806 10.73 6.97 0.06
CA SER A 806 9.32 7.10 -0.28
C SER A 806 8.99 6.65 -1.71
N ASP A 807 7.70 6.64 -2.03
CA ASP A 807 7.24 6.53 -3.42
C ASP A 807 7.56 7.81 -4.20
N ILE A 808 8.03 7.65 -5.43
CA ILE A 808 8.31 8.68 -6.42
C ILE A 808 7.08 8.82 -7.31
N VAL A 809 6.26 9.82 -7.06
CA VAL A 809 5.02 10.03 -7.82
C VAL A 809 5.23 11.12 -8.87
N PHE A 810 4.92 10.82 -10.13
CA PHE A 810 4.87 11.80 -11.22
C PHE A 810 3.40 12.11 -11.56
N ASP A 811 3.04 13.38 -11.57
CA ASP A 811 1.72 13.90 -11.93
C ASP A 811 1.78 14.62 -13.28
N ILE A 812 1.36 13.91 -14.33
CA ILE A 812 1.49 14.30 -15.72
C ILE A 812 0.20 15.02 -16.17
N PRO A 813 0.28 16.25 -16.69
CA PRO A 813 -0.89 16.96 -17.18
C PRO A 813 -1.41 16.34 -18.49
N ARG A 814 -2.73 16.16 -18.60
CA ARG A 814 -3.41 15.80 -19.85
C ARG A 814 -4.33 16.93 -20.26
N TYR A 815 -4.10 17.48 -21.44
CA TYR A 815 -4.95 18.52 -22.02
C TYR A 815 -6.08 17.89 -22.82
N LYS A 816 -7.19 18.60 -22.94
CA LYS A 816 -8.29 18.19 -23.80
C LYS A 816 -7.81 18.11 -25.26
N GLU A 817 -8.15 17.01 -25.93
CA GLU A 817 -7.93 16.83 -27.38
C GLU A 817 -8.72 17.84 -28.21
#